data_AF-A0A0M8QVF6-F1
#
_entry.id   AF-A0A0M8QVF6-F1
#
_cell.length_a   1.000
_cell.length_b   1.000
_cell.length_c   1.000
_cell.angle_alpha   90.00
_cell.angle_beta   90.00
_cell.angle_gamma   90.00
#
_symmetry.space_group_name_H-M   'P 1'
#
loop_
_entity.id
_entity.type
_entity.pdbx_description
1 polymer ?
#
loop_
_entity_poly.entity_id
_entity_poly.type
_entity_poly.pdbx_seq_one_letter_code
_entity_poly.pdbx_strand_id
1 'polypeptide(L)'
;MQSSGEEPPADQAVLLQAEDIEEVQEEEEETDPPLTPVPAAPPVGEPTGTPILVGGDDFINSEATLVAYDSPDGPREVLLTHISEEAEEKLLDALSIPGTHMEEIQVEEEVKERLDLDKEKKLAELTKTAVSSVQHKLKTGSPMSDASIAKHQAAVDAVSAVLNDPSISDDEKAMAQHYMDQLNVVKDKIDNGGAPMPWMDAYEVTTTKMVTKQIPVPNGDPEPGTLAATVRKASRIKANLNPDTGQTSWDGVTRSSANGTEYEIDMGDGWKAVYRPYKENDPKTTEYSLRGQLEVHAPAGAGHGKDLVERLEQLHLMNKPMTAAEGEWTYLANNIKAQGLEGAPGMKAAMETAQGLQDLQVQEIVHQRMESLMGLDSDALQTAMKRIHLEASHKVLPMKVEVVRDAVAKASGFASGAELAASPGYEPTPSTGGKWLTWSRFDVTGKKAAVQEAFKGRSLTHNLNGGDLASLLGTGVLASTEKRAVMGIGGGLGMSEQADKMTGGANSVFLRVKKTPSKPGGGRLIWDDPSVLMQRSDYYAYNGDHYGAINPAHGHYNAGAITRDPMKIAKFTGSSNEIMFRNGIDLLGAEAPSRIVCHTAAERSSILASLTSRGITQLGGKPVEDVLCTEADYYS
;
A
#
# COMPACT_ATOMS: atom_id res chain seq x y z
N MET A 1 69.31 -42.18 31.06
CA MET A 1 70.17 -41.53 30.06
C MET A 1 69.51 -40.19 29.74
N GLN A 2 70.00 -39.11 30.35
CA GLN A 2 70.55 -37.88 29.70
C GLN A 2 69.48 -37.07 28.95
N SER A 3 68.96 -35.98 29.56
CA SER A 3 69.35 -34.54 29.39
C SER A 3 69.17 -34.07 27.94
N SER A 4 68.36 -33.07 27.62
CA SER A 4 68.43 -31.62 27.89
C SER A 4 67.10 -31.00 27.41
N GLY A 5 66.48 -29.95 27.95
CA GLY A 5 67.00 -28.65 28.38
C GLY A 5 66.77 -27.61 27.28
N GLU A 6 65.65 -26.87 27.31
CA GLU A 6 65.46 -25.52 26.72
C GLU A 6 64.05 -24.96 27.02
N GLU A 7 63.96 -23.91 27.84
CA GLU A 7 62.95 -22.83 27.75
C GLU A 7 63.52 -21.77 26.79
N PRO A 8 62.72 -21.12 25.92
CA PRO A 8 62.00 -19.87 26.27
C PRO A 8 60.79 -19.56 25.32
N PRO A 9 60.25 -18.32 25.16
CA PRO A 9 60.01 -17.19 26.08
C PRO A 9 58.52 -16.76 26.13
N ALA A 10 58.22 -15.86 27.07
CA ALA A 10 57.03 -15.02 27.08
C ALA A 10 57.05 -13.94 25.98
N ASP A 11 55.85 -13.46 25.64
CA ASP A 11 55.49 -12.33 24.77
C ASP A 11 55.74 -12.46 23.27
N GLN A 12 54.67 -12.87 22.56
CA GLN A 12 54.30 -12.26 21.28
C GLN A 12 52.77 -12.24 21.16
N ALA A 13 52.22 -11.02 21.15
CA ALA A 13 50.87 -10.74 20.72
C ALA A 13 50.71 -11.19 19.26
N VAL A 14 49.94 -12.27 19.05
CA VAL A 14 49.53 -12.70 17.71
C VAL A 14 48.10 -12.23 17.51
N LEU A 15 47.93 -11.33 16.53
CA LEU A 15 46.64 -10.94 15.97
C LEU A 15 45.85 -12.19 15.61
N LEU A 16 44.69 -12.38 16.24
CA LEU A 16 43.67 -13.30 15.73
C LEU A 16 43.13 -12.71 14.42
N GLN A 17 43.54 -13.33 13.32
CA GLN A 17 42.95 -13.11 12.01
C GLN A 17 41.51 -13.65 12.00
N ALA A 18 40.66 -12.95 11.25
CA ALA A 18 39.22 -13.15 11.16
C ALA A 18 38.84 -14.37 10.29
N GLU A 19 39.34 -15.56 10.59
CA GLU A 19 39.07 -16.77 9.78
C GLU A 19 38.46 -17.96 10.54
N ASP A 20 38.16 -17.86 11.84
CA ASP A 20 37.49 -18.94 12.59
C ASP A 20 36.05 -18.57 13.00
N ILE A 21 35.23 -18.11 12.05
CA ILE A 21 33.78 -18.22 12.19
C ILE A 21 33.41 -19.57 11.58
N GLU A 22 33.24 -20.58 12.43
CA GLU A 22 32.61 -21.84 12.04
C GLU A 22 31.28 -21.52 11.34
N GLU A 23 31.21 -21.86 10.05
CA GLU A 23 29.96 -21.97 9.32
C GLU A 23 29.02 -22.88 10.12
N VAL A 24 28.11 -22.27 10.86
CA VAL A 24 26.92 -22.96 11.32
C VAL A 24 26.19 -23.34 10.04
N GLN A 25 26.33 -24.61 9.64
CA GLN A 25 25.48 -25.21 8.63
C GLN A 25 24.05 -25.02 9.12
N GLU A 26 23.35 -24.05 8.54
CA GLU A 26 21.90 -23.94 8.65
C GLU A 26 21.36 -25.30 8.20
N GLU A 27 20.78 -26.05 9.14
CA GLU A 27 19.93 -27.17 8.78
C GLU A 27 18.87 -26.58 7.83
N GLU A 28 18.92 -26.96 6.55
CA GLU A 28 17.91 -26.59 5.57
C GLU A 28 16.55 -27.03 6.13
N GLU A 29 15.81 -26.11 6.74
CA GLU A 29 14.42 -26.33 7.09
C GLU A 29 13.73 -26.82 5.82
N GLU A 30 13.06 -27.98 5.92
CA GLU A 30 12.27 -28.57 4.85
C GLU A 30 11.13 -27.59 4.52
N THR A 31 11.42 -26.61 3.69
CA THR A 31 10.49 -25.55 3.32
C THR A 31 9.44 -26.14 2.39
N ASP A 32 8.17 -25.97 2.76
CA ASP A 32 7.05 -26.36 1.90
C ASP A 32 7.25 -25.79 0.49
N PRO A 33 7.04 -26.58 -0.58
CA PRO A 33 7.23 -26.11 -1.93
C PRO A 33 6.31 -24.90 -2.21
N PRO A 34 6.78 -23.94 -3.02
CA PRO A 34 6.00 -22.73 -3.29
C PRO A 34 4.72 -23.06 -4.06
N LEU A 35 3.62 -22.38 -3.72
CA LEU A 35 2.33 -22.55 -4.40
C LEU A 35 2.40 -22.19 -5.89
N THR A 36 3.25 -21.23 -6.23
CA THR A 36 3.59 -20.87 -7.61
C THR A 36 5.10 -20.81 -7.76
N PRO A 37 5.73 -21.72 -8.51
CA PRO A 37 7.15 -21.65 -8.79
C PRO A 37 7.51 -20.36 -9.53
N VAL A 38 8.61 -19.72 -9.11
CA VAL A 38 9.17 -18.57 -9.84
C VAL A 38 10.01 -19.10 -11.01
N PRO A 39 9.66 -18.80 -12.27
CA PRO A 39 10.44 -19.24 -13.41
C PRO A 39 11.81 -18.54 -13.42
N ALA A 40 12.86 -19.25 -13.85
CA ALA A 40 14.17 -18.63 -14.02
C ALA A 40 14.15 -17.51 -15.06
N ALA A 41 13.41 -17.70 -16.15
CA ALA A 41 13.17 -16.68 -17.17
C ALA A 41 11.67 -16.65 -17.53
N PRO A 42 10.95 -15.52 -17.37
CA PRO A 42 9.60 -15.38 -17.89
C PRO A 42 9.54 -15.55 -19.42
N PRO A 43 8.44 -16.08 -19.98
CA PRO A 43 8.31 -16.26 -21.42
C PRO A 43 8.33 -14.92 -22.18
N VAL A 44 9.27 -14.79 -23.12
CA VAL A 44 9.46 -13.56 -23.91
C VAL A 44 8.26 -13.34 -24.83
N GLY A 45 7.73 -12.12 -24.77
CA GLY A 45 6.62 -11.68 -25.60
C GLY A 45 5.25 -12.17 -25.15
N GLU A 46 5.12 -12.93 -24.06
CA GLU A 46 3.82 -13.36 -23.53
C GLU A 46 3.07 -12.14 -22.92
N PRO A 47 1.96 -11.66 -23.52
CA PRO A 47 1.35 -10.39 -23.10
C PRO A 47 0.83 -10.40 -21.66
N THR A 48 0.37 -11.57 -21.19
CA THR A 48 -0.19 -11.72 -19.85
C THR A 48 0.87 -11.89 -18.76
N GLY A 49 2.12 -12.17 -19.15
CA GLY A 49 3.19 -12.53 -18.23
C GLY A 49 2.97 -13.87 -17.54
N THR A 50 3.81 -14.14 -16.54
CA THR A 50 3.69 -15.28 -15.63
C THR A 50 3.26 -14.77 -14.27
N PRO A 51 2.04 -15.07 -13.80
CA PRO A 51 1.61 -14.68 -12.47
C PRO A 51 2.30 -15.54 -11.41
N ILE A 52 2.70 -14.93 -10.31
CA ILE A 52 3.33 -15.58 -9.15
C ILE A 52 2.72 -15.03 -7.86
N LEU A 53 2.87 -15.80 -6.77
CA LEU A 53 2.53 -15.40 -5.42
C LEU A 53 3.80 -15.12 -4.62
N VAL A 54 3.81 -13.98 -3.95
CA VAL A 54 4.87 -13.58 -3.03
C VAL A 54 4.31 -13.63 -1.61
N GLY A 55 5.05 -14.20 -0.67
CA GLY A 55 4.59 -14.40 0.71
C GLY A 55 4.27 -13.10 1.45
N GLY A 56 3.64 -13.25 2.62
CA GLY A 56 3.20 -12.17 3.49
C GLY A 56 2.11 -11.23 2.95
N ASP A 57 1.94 -10.11 3.65
CA ASP A 57 0.79 -9.19 3.53
C ASP A 57 1.16 -7.85 2.83
N ASP A 58 2.36 -7.76 2.27
CA ASP A 58 2.88 -6.52 1.66
C ASP A 58 2.21 -6.18 0.32
N PHE A 59 1.62 -7.16 -0.35
CA PHE A 59 1.02 -7.00 -1.67
C PHE A 59 -0.48 -7.29 -1.66
N ILE A 60 -1.24 -6.56 -2.48
CA ILE A 60 -2.67 -6.82 -2.67
C ILE A 60 -2.85 -8.24 -3.23
N ASN A 61 -3.56 -9.08 -2.48
CA ASN A 61 -3.77 -10.52 -2.74
C ASN A 61 -2.48 -11.34 -2.82
N SER A 62 -1.34 -10.80 -2.37
CA SER A 62 -0.03 -11.46 -2.50
C SER A 62 0.38 -11.75 -3.95
N GLU A 63 -0.21 -11.05 -4.93
CA GLU A 63 -0.02 -11.30 -6.37
C GLU A 63 1.10 -10.44 -6.96
N ALA A 64 1.94 -11.05 -7.79
CA ALA A 64 2.85 -10.36 -8.71
C ALA A 64 2.79 -10.99 -10.11
N THR A 65 3.29 -10.28 -11.12
CA THR A 65 3.36 -10.77 -12.49
C THR A 65 4.74 -10.49 -13.07
N LEU A 66 5.42 -11.53 -13.53
CA LEU A 66 6.68 -11.42 -14.26
C LEU A 66 6.38 -11.29 -15.76
N VAL A 67 6.84 -10.22 -16.40
CA VAL A 67 6.65 -9.98 -17.83
C VAL A 67 8.01 -9.86 -18.50
N ALA A 68 8.22 -10.58 -19.60
CA ALA A 68 9.38 -10.39 -20.48
C ALA A 68 8.92 -9.78 -21.80
N TYR A 69 9.21 -8.50 -22.02
CA TYR A 69 8.93 -7.86 -23.30
C TYR A 69 10.02 -8.18 -24.33
N ASP A 70 9.62 -8.42 -25.57
CA ASP A 70 10.57 -8.53 -26.68
C ASP A 70 11.24 -7.16 -26.97
N SER A 71 12.54 -7.17 -27.27
CA SER A 71 13.35 -5.97 -27.51
C SER A 71 14.58 -6.27 -28.37
N PRO A 72 15.05 -5.32 -29.19
CA PRO A 72 16.25 -5.52 -30.04
C PRO A 72 17.54 -5.84 -29.26
N ASP A 73 17.67 -5.30 -28.05
CA ASP A 73 18.89 -5.44 -27.22
C ASP A 73 18.79 -6.63 -26.23
N GLY A 74 17.80 -7.50 -26.41
CA GLY A 74 17.46 -8.59 -25.51
C GLY A 74 16.20 -8.31 -24.68
N PRO A 75 15.56 -9.34 -24.10
CA PRO A 75 14.30 -9.18 -23.38
C PRO A 75 14.36 -8.15 -22.26
N ARG A 76 13.24 -7.45 -22.03
CA ARG A 76 13.06 -6.55 -20.89
C ARG A 76 12.17 -7.23 -19.86
N GLU A 77 12.77 -7.75 -18.80
CA GLU A 77 12.07 -8.46 -17.74
C GLU A 77 11.65 -7.49 -16.62
N VAL A 78 10.38 -7.57 -16.22
CA VAL A 78 9.76 -6.67 -15.25
C VAL A 78 8.88 -7.46 -14.29
N LEU A 79 8.97 -7.17 -13.00
CA LEU A 79 8.00 -7.59 -11.99
C LEU A 79 6.99 -6.48 -11.77
N LEU A 80 5.71 -6.83 -11.89
CA LEU A 80 4.58 -5.92 -11.69
C LEU A 80 3.75 -6.38 -10.51
N THR A 81 3.54 -5.51 -9.52
CA THR A 81 2.70 -5.80 -8.35
C THR A 81 1.99 -4.54 -7.82
N HIS A 82 1.10 -4.70 -6.84
CA HIS A 82 0.52 -3.61 -6.07
C HIS A 82 0.84 -3.83 -4.60
N ILE A 83 1.53 -2.87 -3.99
CA ILE A 83 1.81 -2.83 -2.56
C ILE A 83 0.50 -2.49 -1.82
N SER A 84 0.28 -3.05 -0.63
CA SER A 84 -0.80 -2.64 0.27
C SER A 84 -0.55 -1.23 0.81
N GLU A 85 -1.60 -0.51 1.24
CA GLU A 85 -1.42 0.84 1.79
C GLU A 85 -0.66 0.78 3.13
N GLU A 86 -0.82 -0.32 3.86
CA GLU A 86 -0.13 -0.62 5.13
C GLU A 86 1.37 -0.89 4.95
N ALA A 87 1.79 -1.42 3.80
CA ALA A 87 3.20 -1.70 3.51
C ALA A 87 3.94 -0.54 2.82
N GLU A 88 3.25 0.57 2.50
CA GLU A 88 3.88 1.73 1.87
C GLU A 88 5.05 2.28 2.71
N GLU A 89 4.87 2.39 4.02
CA GLU A 89 5.90 2.93 4.92
C GLU A 89 7.19 2.12 4.87
N LYS A 90 7.09 0.78 4.78
CA LYS A 90 8.27 -0.08 4.63
C LYS A 90 9.10 0.28 3.40
N LEU A 91 8.42 0.49 2.26
CA LEU A 91 9.09 0.89 1.02
C LEU A 91 9.66 2.29 1.14
N LEU A 92 8.90 3.27 1.65
CA LEU A 92 9.39 4.65 1.76
C LEU A 92 10.61 4.75 2.68
N ASP A 93 10.67 3.94 3.75
CA ASP A 93 11.83 3.83 4.64
C ASP A 93 13.07 3.26 3.93
N ALA A 94 12.93 2.61 2.77
CA ALA A 94 14.05 2.15 1.96
C ALA A 94 14.62 3.24 1.04
N LEU A 95 13.99 4.42 0.94
CA LEU A 95 14.32 5.43 -0.07
C LEU A 95 14.97 6.67 0.51
N SER A 96 16.01 7.15 -0.18
CA SER A 96 16.54 8.50 -0.06
C SER A 96 15.94 9.40 -1.14
N ILE A 97 15.01 10.27 -0.73
CA ILE A 97 14.36 11.22 -1.62
C ILE A 97 15.02 12.61 -1.42
N PRO A 98 15.54 13.26 -2.47
CA PRO A 98 16.14 14.58 -2.36
C PRO A 98 15.18 15.61 -1.77
N GLY A 99 15.65 16.40 -0.80
CA GLY A 99 14.87 17.44 -0.13
C GLY A 99 13.91 16.96 0.96
N THR A 100 13.81 15.65 1.23
CA THR A 100 13.08 15.12 2.39
C THR A 100 13.99 14.88 3.59
N HIS A 101 15.29 14.65 3.35
CA HIS A 101 16.28 14.54 4.41
C HIS A 101 16.46 15.88 5.13
N MET A 102 16.26 15.89 6.44
CA MET A 102 16.41 17.07 7.29
C MET A 102 17.72 16.97 8.07
N GLU A 103 18.64 17.90 7.84
CA GLU A 103 19.85 18.03 8.67
C GLU A 103 19.64 19.05 9.78
N GLU A 104 20.07 18.70 10.98
CA GLU A 104 20.17 19.64 12.09
C GLU A 104 21.41 20.51 11.91
N ILE A 105 21.19 21.78 11.57
CA ILE A 105 22.25 22.78 11.55
C ILE A 105 22.08 23.78 12.69
N GLN A 106 23.20 24.20 13.29
CA GLN A 106 23.20 25.28 14.26
C GLN A 106 23.22 26.62 13.49
N VAL A 107 22.17 27.41 13.63
CA VAL A 107 22.06 28.74 13.00
C VAL A 107 22.07 29.81 14.09
N GLU A 108 22.89 30.84 13.93
CA GLU A 108 22.80 32.04 14.75
C GLU A 108 21.48 32.77 14.46
N GLU A 109 20.62 32.88 15.48
CA GLU A 109 19.35 33.58 15.37
C GLU A 109 19.19 34.60 16.49
N GLU A 110 18.68 35.78 16.13
CA GLU A 110 18.29 36.83 17.07
C GLU A 110 16.98 36.44 17.75
N VAL A 111 17.07 36.02 19.00
CA VAL A 111 15.93 35.68 19.85
C VAL A 111 15.67 36.82 20.82
N LYS A 112 14.40 37.24 20.93
CA LYS A 112 13.97 38.15 21.99
C LYS A 112 13.69 37.36 23.25
N GLU A 113 14.40 37.68 24.33
CA GLU A 113 14.16 37.07 25.62
C GLU A 113 14.22 38.07 26.76
N ARG A 114 13.54 37.74 27.85
CA ARG A 114 13.68 38.46 29.11
C ARG A 114 15.06 38.19 29.71
N LEU A 115 15.63 39.22 30.33
CA LEU A 115 16.86 39.12 31.11
C LEU A 115 16.68 38.11 32.27
N ASP A 116 17.75 37.43 32.65
CA ASP A 116 17.67 36.41 33.72
C ASP A 116 17.30 37.03 35.07
N LEU A 117 17.76 38.25 35.35
CA LEU A 117 17.37 39.01 36.54
C LEU A 117 15.85 39.28 36.58
N ASP A 118 15.24 39.54 35.41
CA ASP A 118 13.78 39.69 35.30
C ASP A 118 13.06 38.41 35.73
N LYS A 119 13.51 37.25 35.22
CA LYS A 119 12.92 35.94 35.50
C LYS A 119 13.13 35.55 36.96
N GLU A 120 14.33 35.78 37.50
CA GLU A 120 14.69 35.44 38.88
C GLU A 120 13.88 36.28 39.87
N LYS A 121 13.83 37.60 39.67
CA LYS A 121 13.11 38.55 40.54
C LYS A 121 11.62 38.65 40.21
N LYS A 122 11.17 38.03 39.11
CA LYS A 122 9.79 37.98 38.61
C LYS A 122 9.18 39.38 38.39
N LEU A 123 9.98 40.32 37.87
CA LEU A 123 9.57 41.73 37.78
C LEU A 123 8.40 41.92 36.80
N ALA A 124 8.46 41.26 35.64
CA ALA A 124 7.36 41.25 34.68
C ALA A 124 6.06 40.71 35.28
N GLU A 125 6.13 39.61 36.04
CA GLU A 125 4.97 38.97 36.67
C GLU A 125 4.35 39.84 37.75
N LEU A 126 5.17 40.46 38.60
CA LEU A 126 4.74 41.38 39.65
C LEU A 126 4.06 42.61 39.02
N THR A 127 4.68 43.19 38.00
CA THR A 127 4.12 44.34 37.27
C THR A 127 2.81 43.98 36.58
N LYS A 128 2.75 42.87 35.85
CA LYS A 128 1.53 42.35 35.21
C LYS A 128 0.40 42.11 36.21
N THR A 129 0.74 41.60 37.40
CA THR A 129 -0.24 41.34 38.47
C THR A 129 -0.80 42.65 39.03
N ALA A 130 0.05 43.66 39.26
CA ALA A 130 -0.37 44.99 39.68
C ALA A 130 -1.28 45.65 38.63
N VAL A 131 -0.84 45.67 37.37
CA VAL A 131 -1.60 46.20 36.22
C VAL A 131 -2.96 45.52 36.11
N SER A 132 -3.00 44.19 36.11
CA SER A 132 -4.24 43.42 35.94
C SER A 132 -5.24 43.66 37.08
N SER A 133 -4.74 43.76 38.33
CA SER A 133 -5.58 44.00 39.50
C SER A 133 -6.24 45.38 39.47
N VAL A 134 -5.50 46.42 39.07
CA VAL A 134 -6.01 47.79 38.92
C VAL A 134 -6.92 47.91 37.69
N GLN A 135 -6.51 47.34 36.56
CA GLN A 135 -7.29 47.30 35.31
C GLN A 135 -8.68 46.67 35.52
N HIS A 136 -8.77 45.59 36.32
CA HIS A 136 -10.04 44.97 36.65
C HIS A 136 -10.97 45.94 37.38
N LYS A 137 -10.46 46.67 38.39
CA LYS A 137 -11.26 47.66 39.14
C LYS A 137 -11.76 48.80 38.26
N LEU A 138 -10.91 49.30 37.37
CA LEU A 138 -11.28 50.34 36.40
C LEU A 138 -12.38 49.86 35.44
N LYS A 139 -12.29 48.62 34.94
CA LYS A 139 -13.30 48.03 34.03
C LYS A 139 -14.65 47.77 34.71
N THR A 140 -14.64 47.35 35.99
CA THR A 140 -15.87 47.06 36.73
C THR A 140 -16.45 48.27 37.45
N GLY A 141 -15.83 49.45 37.35
CA GLY A 141 -16.25 50.67 38.05
C GLY A 141 -16.23 50.54 39.57
N SER A 142 -15.45 49.60 40.11
CA SER A 142 -15.39 49.30 41.54
C SER A 142 -14.33 50.17 42.23
N PRO A 143 -14.51 50.54 43.52
CA PRO A 143 -13.48 51.27 44.24
C PRO A 143 -12.17 50.47 44.32
N MET A 144 -11.05 51.18 44.33
CA MET A 144 -9.73 50.57 44.46
C MET A 144 -9.63 49.86 45.81
N SER A 145 -9.20 48.61 45.82
CA SER A 145 -9.06 47.82 47.04
C SER A 145 -7.65 47.88 47.59
N ASP A 146 -7.50 47.79 48.92
CA ASP A 146 -6.20 47.69 49.61
C ASP A 146 -5.31 46.58 49.02
N ALA A 147 -5.91 45.46 48.60
CA ALA A 147 -5.20 44.37 47.94
C ALA A 147 -4.59 44.75 46.57
N SER A 148 -5.21 45.67 45.82
CA SER A 148 -4.65 46.18 44.55
C SER A 148 -3.51 47.17 44.81
N ILE A 149 -3.67 48.02 45.83
CA ILE A 149 -2.64 48.96 46.26
C ILE A 149 -1.41 48.19 46.78
N ALA A 150 -1.60 47.14 47.57
CA ALA A 150 -0.52 46.29 48.08
C ALA A 150 0.24 45.57 46.95
N LYS A 151 -0.46 45.10 45.91
CA LYS A 151 0.18 44.48 44.73
C LYS A 151 1.01 45.49 43.93
N HIS A 152 0.51 46.72 43.77
CA HIS A 152 1.26 47.81 43.15
C HIS A 152 2.50 48.15 43.96
N GLN A 153 2.36 48.32 45.28
CA GLN A 153 3.49 48.64 46.16
C GLN A 153 4.55 47.53 46.15
N ALA A 154 4.15 46.26 46.20
CA ALA A 154 5.09 45.14 46.13
C ALA A 154 5.88 45.09 44.81
N ALA A 155 5.24 45.46 43.69
CA ALA A 155 5.92 45.58 42.40
C ALA A 155 6.87 46.78 42.38
N VAL A 156 6.45 47.93 42.92
CA VAL A 156 7.31 49.14 43.04
C VAL A 156 8.53 48.82 43.89
N ASP A 157 8.35 48.19 45.06
CA ASP A 157 9.45 47.86 45.96
C ASP A 157 10.46 46.90 45.28
N ALA A 158 9.96 45.89 44.56
CA ALA A 158 10.81 44.94 43.84
C ALA A 158 11.60 45.61 42.70
N VAL A 159 10.96 46.47 41.91
CA VAL A 159 11.61 47.18 40.80
C VAL A 159 12.56 48.27 41.32
N SER A 160 12.18 49.01 42.38
CA SER A 160 13.04 49.99 43.04
C SER A 160 14.27 49.33 43.69
N ALA A 161 14.14 48.13 44.26
CA ALA A 161 15.28 47.40 44.80
C ALA A 161 16.30 47.09 43.70
N VAL A 162 15.85 46.78 42.49
CA VAL A 162 16.74 46.57 41.32
C VAL A 162 17.33 47.90 40.86
N LEU A 163 16.52 48.96 40.66
CA LEU A 163 17.02 50.28 40.22
C LEU A 163 18.06 50.92 41.16
N ASN A 164 17.98 50.62 42.46
CA ASN A 164 18.88 51.16 43.49
C ASN A 164 20.13 50.30 43.71
N ASP A 165 20.23 49.14 43.07
CA ASP A 165 21.42 48.30 43.15
C ASP A 165 22.51 48.88 42.23
N PRO A 166 23.66 49.31 42.76
CA PRO A 166 24.73 49.90 41.95
C PRO A 166 25.49 48.88 41.09
N SER A 167 25.20 47.57 41.24
CA SER A 167 25.90 46.48 40.56
C SER A 167 25.22 45.93 39.30
N ILE A 168 24.03 46.46 38.94
CA ILE A 168 23.30 46.02 37.73
C ILE A 168 23.87 46.61 36.45
N SER A 169 23.68 45.91 35.34
CA SER A 169 24.04 46.36 33.99
C SER A 169 23.11 47.46 33.45
N ASP A 170 23.53 48.12 32.36
CA ASP A 170 22.72 49.15 31.70
C ASP A 170 21.39 48.60 31.15
N ASP A 171 21.38 47.35 30.64
CA ASP A 171 20.16 46.69 30.14
C ASP A 171 19.21 46.31 31.30
N GLU A 172 19.74 45.82 32.42
CA GLU A 172 18.94 45.55 33.62
C GLU A 172 18.36 46.86 34.21
N LYS A 173 19.10 47.96 34.10
CA LYS A 173 18.62 49.28 34.50
C LYS A 173 17.52 49.79 33.57
N ALA A 174 17.67 49.60 32.26
CA ALA A 174 16.63 49.93 31.27
C ALA A 174 15.36 49.08 31.47
N MET A 175 15.52 47.79 31.75
CA MET A 175 14.43 46.87 32.13
C MET A 175 13.69 47.36 33.38
N ALA A 176 14.43 47.64 34.45
CA ALA A 176 13.81 48.07 35.70
C ALA A 176 13.13 49.45 35.54
N GLN A 177 13.70 50.34 34.72
CA GLN A 177 13.06 51.61 34.38
C GLN A 177 11.78 51.41 33.56
N HIS A 178 11.78 50.50 32.58
CA HIS A 178 10.59 50.14 31.78
C HIS A 178 9.43 49.67 32.67
N TYR A 179 9.69 48.81 33.65
CA TYR A 179 8.66 48.40 34.61
C TYR A 179 8.26 49.50 35.59
N MET A 180 9.19 50.35 36.03
CA MET A 180 8.89 51.49 36.90
C MET A 180 7.97 52.49 36.20
N ASP A 181 8.19 52.75 34.91
CA ASP A 181 7.34 53.64 34.11
C ASP A 181 5.91 53.09 33.99
N GLN A 182 5.77 51.77 33.77
CA GLN A 182 4.47 51.11 33.79
C GLN A 182 3.78 51.22 35.17
N LEU A 183 4.53 51.02 36.26
CA LEU A 183 4.00 51.13 37.62
C LEU A 183 3.63 52.57 37.99
N ASN A 184 4.30 53.58 37.45
CA ASN A 184 3.92 54.98 37.62
C ASN A 184 2.57 55.27 36.94
N VAL A 185 2.31 54.71 35.76
CA VAL A 185 0.99 54.78 35.12
C VAL A 185 -0.08 54.10 35.98
N VAL A 186 0.23 52.95 36.58
CA VAL A 186 -0.69 52.27 37.50
C VAL A 186 -0.97 53.13 38.74
N LYS A 187 0.05 53.82 39.29
CA LYS A 187 -0.10 54.71 40.45
C LYS A 187 -1.03 55.88 40.16
N ASP A 188 -0.88 56.54 39.00
CA ASP A 188 -1.80 57.59 38.58
C ASP A 188 -3.25 57.10 38.56
N LYS A 189 -3.51 55.89 38.05
CA LYS A 189 -4.85 55.31 38.03
C LYS A 189 -5.39 54.91 39.40
N ILE A 190 -4.53 54.54 40.34
CA ILE A 190 -4.93 54.31 41.73
C ILE A 190 -5.39 55.62 42.37
N ASP A 191 -4.66 56.72 42.14
CA ASP A 191 -4.94 58.01 42.80
C ASP A 191 -6.11 58.76 42.14
N ASN A 192 -6.17 58.75 40.80
CA ASN A 192 -7.04 59.63 40.01
C ASN A 192 -8.15 58.88 39.25
N GLY A 193 -8.10 57.55 39.19
CA GLY A 193 -9.04 56.74 38.40
C GLY A 193 -8.95 56.97 36.89
N GLY A 194 -10.02 56.62 36.16
CA GLY A 194 -10.18 56.91 34.74
C GLY A 194 -10.27 55.70 33.81
N ALA A 195 -10.00 55.91 32.52
CA ALA A 195 -10.12 54.87 31.50
C ALA A 195 -9.12 53.72 31.71
N PRO A 196 -9.45 52.50 31.24
CA PRO A 196 -8.54 51.35 31.30
C PRO A 196 -7.18 51.64 30.65
N MET A 197 -6.12 51.12 31.27
CA MET A 197 -4.73 51.26 30.82
C MET A 197 -4.47 50.47 29.53
N PRO A 198 -3.51 50.91 28.68
CA PRO A 198 -3.07 50.17 27.51
C PRO A 198 -2.39 48.84 27.91
N TRP A 199 -2.21 47.96 26.92
CA TRP A 199 -1.44 46.73 27.11
C TRP A 199 0.02 47.07 27.41
N MET A 200 0.62 46.32 28.34
CA MET A 200 1.97 46.55 28.85
C MET A 200 2.77 45.26 28.68
N ASP A 201 3.79 45.33 27.82
CA ASP A 201 4.64 44.18 27.49
C ASP A 201 5.82 44.03 28.47
N ALA A 202 6.36 42.82 28.55
CA ALA A 202 7.60 42.57 29.26
C ALA A 202 8.78 43.22 28.51
N TYR A 203 9.85 43.51 29.24
CA TYR A 203 11.08 43.97 28.65
C TYR A 203 11.86 42.78 28.10
N GLU A 204 12.18 42.82 26.81
CA GLU A 204 12.92 41.77 26.12
C GLU A 204 14.13 42.39 25.44
N VAL A 205 15.27 41.72 25.54
CA VAL A 205 16.49 42.06 24.80
C VAL A 205 16.67 41.08 23.65
N THR A 206 17.19 41.57 22.54
CA THR A 206 17.61 40.72 21.43
C THR A 206 18.97 40.12 21.75
N THR A 207 19.05 38.80 21.78
CA THR A 207 20.32 38.07 21.93
C THR A 207 20.50 37.09 20.78
N THR A 208 21.73 36.91 20.34
CA THR A 208 22.06 35.92 19.31
C THR A 208 22.36 34.58 19.98
N LYS A 209 21.58 33.55 19.67
CA LYS A 209 21.82 32.18 20.15
C LYS A 209 21.97 31.23 18.96
N MET A 210 22.80 30.21 19.13
CA MET A 210 22.83 29.06 18.24
C MET A 210 21.56 28.25 18.46
N VAL A 211 20.68 28.24 17.46
CA VAL A 211 19.44 27.47 17.46
C VAL A 211 19.62 26.32 16.48
N THR A 212 19.34 25.11 16.94
CA THR A 212 19.30 23.92 16.09
C THR A 212 18.05 24.00 15.21
N LYS A 213 18.24 24.11 13.90
CA LYS A 213 17.17 24.09 12.90
C LYS A 213 17.32 22.86 12.04
N GLN A 214 16.22 22.15 11.84
CA GLN A 214 16.11 21.09 10.84
C GLN A 214 15.87 21.76 9.49
N ILE A 215 16.82 21.61 8.56
CA ILE A 215 16.73 22.17 7.21
C ILE A 215 16.80 21.03 6.19
N PRO A 216 15.90 21.01 5.19
CA PRO A 216 15.93 20.01 4.14
C PRO A 216 17.19 20.16 3.28
N VAL A 217 17.93 19.07 3.08
CA VAL A 217 19.12 19.03 2.22
C VAL A 217 18.68 18.77 0.78
N PRO A 218 18.82 19.74 -0.15
CA PRO A 218 18.23 19.61 -1.48
C PRO A 218 18.94 18.58 -2.37
N ASN A 219 20.21 18.28 -2.10
CA ASN A 219 21.08 17.41 -2.91
C ASN A 219 22.06 16.63 -2.01
N GLY A 220 21.57 16.01 -0.94
CA GLY A 220 22.38 15.13 -0.11
C GLY A 220 22.73 13.85 -0.88
N ASP A 221 23.88 13.27 -0.57
CA ASP A 221 24.13 11.87 -0.95
C ASP A 221 23.05 10.99 -0.31
N PRO A 222 22.67 9.84 -0.91
CA PRO A 222 21.71 8.92 -0.31
C PRO A 222 22.17 8.54 1.10
N GLU A 223 21.23 8.52 2.04
CA GLU A 223 21.48 8.04 3.39
C GLU A 223 22.06 6.61 3.32
N PRO A 224 23.07 6.27 4.14
CA PRO A 224 23.62 4.92 4.19
C PRO A 224 22.53 3.86 4.36
N GLY A 225 22.54 2.83 3.52
CA GLY A 225 21.55 1.75 3.57
C GLY A 225 20.22 2.03 2.87
N THR A 226 20.06 3.18 2.20
CA THR A 226 18.86 3.53 1.43
C THR A 226 19.14 3.60 -0.08
N LEU A 227 18.08 3.55 -0.88
CA LEU A 227 18.12 3.62 -2.33
C LEU A 227 17.85 5.05 -2.81
N ALA A 228 18.66 5.55 -3.74
CA ALA A 228 18.42 6.85 -4.34
C ALA A 228 17.11 6.85 -5.14
N ALA A 229 16.21 7.78 -4.83
CA ALA A 229 14.92 7.90 -5.50
C ALA A 229 14.69 9.32 -6.03
N THR A 230 14.11 9.43 -7.23
CA THR A 230 13.75 10.72 -7.84
C THR A 230 12.24 10.82 -8.03
N VAL A 231 11.69 12.00 -7.76
CA VAL A 231 10.27 12.28 -7.92
C VAL A 231 10.00 12.74 -9.35
N ARG A 232 9.05 12.09 -10.03
CA ARG A 232 8.61 12.50 -11.37
C ARG A 232 7.11 12.31 -11.58
N LYS A 233 6.61 12.78 -12.72
CA LYS A 233 5.20 12.55 -13.11
C LYS A 233 4.95 11.07 -13.33
N ALA A 234 3.81 10.59 -12.83
CA ALA A 234 3.37 9.22 -13.03
C ALA A 234 3.32 8.87 -14.53
N SER A 235 3.66 7.63 -14.82
CA SER A 235 3.73 7.11 -16.18
C SER A 235 3.29 5.65 -16.22
N ARG A 236 3.23 5.06 -17.42
CA ARG A 236 3.01 3.63 -17.66
C ARG A 236 4.03 3.11 -18.66
N ILE A 237 4.41 1.85 -18.56
CA ILE A 237 5.12 1.16 -19.64
C ILE A 237 4.33 1.33 -20.94
N LYS A 238 5.00 1.74 -22.02
CA LYS A 238 4.38 1.86 -23.35
C LYS A 238 4.78 0.67 -24.20
N ALA A 239 4.23 -0.50 -23.85
CA ALA A 239 4.40 -1.71 -24.63
C ALA A 239 3.60 -1.65 -25.94
N ASN A 240 3.93 -2.55 -26.87
CA ASN A 240 3.22 -2.73 -28.13
C ASN A 240 2.89 -4.21 -28.35
N LEU A 241 1.62 -4.51 -28.57
CA LEU A 241 1.18 -5.86 -28.97
C LEU A 241 1.23 -5.99 -30.50
N ASN A 242 2.01 -6.95 -31.00
CA ASN A 242 1.99 -7.30 -32.42
C ASN A 242 0.75 -8.18 -32.71
N PRO A 243 -0.19 -7.73 -33.57
CA PRO A 243 -1.42 -8.48 -33.83
C PRO A 243 -1.18 -9.78 -34.64
N ASP A 244 -0.10 -9.86 -35.41
CA ASP A 244 0.20 -11.02 -36.25
C ASP A 244 0.84 -12.16 -35.44
N THR A 245 1.73 -11.82 -34.51
CA THR A 245 2.44 -12.80 -33.67
C THR A 245 1.79 -12.99 -32.31
N GLY A 246 0.95 -12.05 -31.86
CA GLY A 246 0.39 -12.01 -30.50
C GLY A 246 1.42 -11.66 -29.42
N GLN A 247 2.65 -11.26 -29.81
CA GLN A 247 3.73 -10.98 -28.87
C GLN A 247 3.76 -9.51 -28.43
N THR A 248 4.08 -9.28 -27.16
CA THR A 248 4.29 -7.93 -26.60
C THR A 248 5.77 -7.52 -26.64
N SER A 249 6.03 -6.25 -26.99
CA SER A 249 7.37 -5.69 -27.05
C SER A 249 7.48 -4.33 -26.36
N TRP A 250 8.66 -4.02 -25.84
CA TRP A 250 8.98 -2.76 -25.18
C TRP A 250 10.49 -2.51 -25.20
N ASP A 251 10.89 -1.26 -25.35
CA ASP A 251 12.30 -0.86 -25.49
C ASP A 251 13.04 -0.69 -24.15
N GLY A 252 12.33 -0.80 -23.03
CA GLY A 252 12.90 -0.58 -21.69
C GLY A 252 12.87 0.87 -21.23
N VAL A 253 12.43 1.83 -22.07
CA VAL A 253 12.57 3.26 -21.79
C VAL A 253 11.30 4.06 -22.10
N THR A 254 10.59 3.75 -23.17
CA THR A 254 9.44 4.54 -23.62
C THR A 254 8.25 4.35 -22.68
N ARG A 255 7.68 5.47 -22.21
CA ARG A 255 6.55 5.49 -21.27
C ARG A 255 5.40 6.37 -21.76
N SER A 256 4.18 6.06 -21.33
CA SER A 256 2.99 6.87 -21.54
C SER A 256 2.70 7.71 -20.30
N SER A 257 2.28 8.96 -20.46
CA SER A 257 1.94 9.83 -19.32
C SER A 257 0.72 9.33 -18.55
N ALA A 258 0.73 9.55 -17.23
CA ALA A 258 -0.40 9.33 -16.33
C ALA A 258 -0.57 10.54 -15.39
N ASN A 259 -1.73 10.65 -14.73
CA ASN A 259 -1.94 11.68 -13.71
C ASN A 259 -1.51 11.16 -12.35
N GLY A 260 -0.56 11.87 -11.73
CA GLY A 260 -0.02 11.55 -10.42
C GLY A 260 1.48 11.75 -10.36
N THR A 261 2.08 11.25 -9.29
CA THR A 261 3.50 11.27 -8.99
C THR A 261 4.00 9.83 -8.84
N GLU A 262 5.24 9.58 -9.24
CA GLU A 262 5.94 8.31 -9.02
C GLU A 262 7.39 8.56 -8.57
N TYR A 263 7.94 7.62 -7.84
CA TYR A 263 9.37 7.54 -7.54
C TYR A 263 10.05 6.62 -8.55
N GLU A 264 11.09 7.12 -9.21
CA GLU A 264 12.06 6.30 -9.93
C GLU A 264 13.25 6.03 -9.00
N ILE A 265 13.46 4.76 -8.68
CA ILE A 265 14.38 4.27 -7.66
C ILE A 265 15.54 3.57 -8.39
N ASP A 266 16.76 4.01 -8.10
CA ASP A 266 17.98 3.34 -8.56
C ASP A 266 18.32 2.20 -7.59
N MET A 267 18.36 0.97 -8.10
CA MET A 267 18.65 -0.23 -7.32
C MET A 267 20.09 -0.75 -7.55
N GLY A 268 20.91 0.01 -8.30
CA GLY A 268 22.27 -0.38 -8.66
C GLY A 268 22.34 -1.39 -9.80
N ASP A 269 23.52 -1.55 -10.40
CA ASP A 269 23.82 -2.56 -11.44
C ASP A 269 22.83 -2.58 -12.63
N GLY A 270 22.24 -1.43 -12.96
CA GLY A 270 21.25 -1.29 -14.03
C GLY A 270 19.83 -1.70 -13.66
N TRP A 271 19.60 -2.13 -12.42
CA TRP A 271 18.27 -2.39 -11.85
C TRP A 271 17.56 -1.09 -11.48
N LYS A 272 16.25 -1.05 -11.68
CA LYS A 272 15.43 0.11 -11.32
C LYS A 272 14.08 -0.32 -10.77
N ALA A 273 13.51 0.48 -9.88
CA ALA A 273 12.11 0.36 -9.52
C ALA A 273 11.32 1.63 -9.83
N VAL A 274 10.03 1.48 -10.09
CA VAL A 274 9.09 2.59 -10.25
C VAL A 274 7.92 2.35 -9.32
N TYR A 275 7.76 3.22 -8.32
CA TYR A 275 6.69 3.11 -7.33
C TYR A 275 5.74 4.31 -7.38
N ARG A 276 4.44 4.05 -7.28
CA ARG A 276 3.38 5.07 -7.29
C ARG A 276 2.73 5.13 -5.91
N PRO A 277 3.12 6.10 -5.06
CA PRO A 277 2.69 6.14 -3.67
C PRO A 277 1.19 6.38 -3.49
N TYR A 278 0.65 5.87 -2.39
CA TYR A 278 -0.65 6.21 -1.85
C TYR A 278 -0.69 7.64 -1.29
N LYS A 279 0.30 8.04 -0.49
CA LYS A 279 0.32 9.33 0.25
C LYS A 279 0.40 10.55 -0.66
N GLU A 280 1.31 10.55 -1.64
CA GLU A 280 1.52 11.72 -2.53
C GLU A 280 0.50 11.84 -3.66
N ASN A 281 -0.25 10.77 -3.94
CA ASN A 281 -1.28 10.77 -4.99
C ASN A 281 -2.67 11.02 -4.40
N ASP A 282 -3.11 12.29 -4.46
CA ASP A 282 -4.44 12.70 -3.98
C ASP A 282 -5.56 11.96 -4.74
N PRO A 283 -6.38 11.15 -4.06
CA PRO A 283 -7.44 10.37 -4.69
C PRO A 283 -8.52 11.22 -5.36
N LYS A 284 -8.59 12.54 -5.13
CA LYS A 284 -9.55 13.42 -5.82
C LYS A 284 -9.07 13.89 -7.19
N THR A 285 -7.76 13.93 -7.42
CA THR A 285 -7.17 14.62 -8.57
C THR A 285 -6.20 13.75 -9.38
N THR A 286 -5.76 12.62 -8.84
CA THR A 286 -4.86 11.66 -9.49
C THR A 286 -5.55 10.35 -9.85
N GLU A 287 -4.94 9.56 -10.74
CA GLU A 287 -5.50 8.27 -11.14
C GLU A 287 -5.42 7.25 -10.01
N TYR A 288 -6.58 6.94 -9.41
CA TYR A 288 -6.68 6.00 -8.29
C TYR A 288 -6.23 4.58 -8.65
N SER A 289 -6.36 4.18 -9.92
CA SER A 289 -5.94 2.85 -10.40
C SER A 289 -4.44 2.59 -10.32
N LEU A 290 -3.61 3.64 -10.24
CA LEU A 290 -2.16 3.52 -10.20
C LEU A 290 -1.58 3.53 -8.78
N ARG A 291 -2.37 3.90 -7.76
CA ARG A 291 -1.89 3.97 -6.37
C ARG A 291 -1.43 2.59 -5.90
N GLY A 292 -0.26 2.53 -5.29
CA GLY A 292 0.39 1.31 -4.82
C GLY A 292 1.09 0.49 -5.91
N GLN A 293 1.04 0.87 -7.19
CA GLN A 293 1.71 0.09 -8.24
C GLN A 293 3.22 0.17 -8.13
N LEU A 294 3.85 -1.00 -8.08
CA LEU A 294 5.29 -1.19 -8.11
C LEU A 294 5.70 -1.93 -9.39
N GLU A 295 6.73 -1.41 -10.04
CA GLU A 295 7.45 -2.08 -11.12
C GLU A 295 8.91 -2.26 -10.70
N VAL A 296 9.46 -3.46 -10.82
CA VAL A 296 10.91 -3.73 -10.68
C VAL A 296 11.43 -4.16 -12.04
N HIS A 297 12.46 -3.48 -12.55
CA HIS A 297 13.02 -3.64 -13.88
C HIS A 297 14.41 -4.26 -13.78
N ALA A 298 14.61 -5.37 -14.48
CA ALA A 298 15.92 -5.98 -14.64
C ALA A 298 16.74 -5.29 -15.75
N PRO A 299 18.08 -5.42 -15.73
CA PRO A 299 18.92 -5.12 -16.87
C PRO A 299 18.49 -5.86 -18.15
N ALA A 300 18.91 -5.37 -19.32
CA ALA A 300 18.61 -6.03 -20.59
C ALA A 300 19.12 -7.48 -20.59
N GLY A 301 18.24 -8.43 -20.95
CA GLY A 301 18.58 -9.84 -20.98
C GLY A 301 17.53 -10.72 -20.30
N ALA A 302 17.62 -12.01 -20.60
CA ALA A 302 16.74 -13.01 -20.00
C ALA A 302 17.38 -13.64 -18.75
N GLY A 303 16.55 -14.20 -17.88
CA GLY A 303 17.00 -15.08 -16.79
C GLY A 303 17.04 -14.44 -15.40
N HIS A 304 16.40 -13.28 -15.24
CA HIS A 304 16.36 -12.54 -13.98
C HIS A 304 15.06 -12.80 -13.20
N GLY A 305 14.31 -13.87 -13.51
CA GLY A 305 13.00 -14.11 -12.93
C GLY A 305 13.02 -14.28 -11.41
N LYS A 306 14.04 -14.94 -10.86
CA LYS A 306 14.25 -15.07 -9.40
C LYS A 306 14.77 -13.76 -8.80
N ASP A 307 15.79 -13.17 -9.41
CA ASP A 307 16.40 -11.91 -8.98
C ASP A 307 15.36 -10.80 -8.85
N LEU A 308 14.39 -10.73 -9.76
CA LEU A 308 13.28 -9.78 -9.73
C LEU A 308 12.45 -9.87 -8.44
N VAL A 309 12.25 -11.08 -7.92
CA VAL A 309 11.54 -11.31 -6.65
C VAL A 309 12.46 -11.02 -5.47
N GLU A 310 13.70 -11.51 -5.52
CA GLU A 310 14.70 -11.30 -4.45
C GLU A 310 14.98 -9.82 -4.17
N ARG A 311 15.01 -8.99 -5.23
CA ARG A 311 15.22 -7.53 -5.16
C ARG A 311 14.14 -6.77 -4.37
N LEU A 312 12.98 -7.37 -4.12
CA LEU A 312 11.96 -6.77 -3.25
C LEU A 312 12.47 -6.52 -1.82
N GLU A 313 13.47 -7.29 -1.37
CA GLU A 313 14.11 -7.09 -0.06
C GLU A 313 14.80 -5.74 0.06
N GLN A 314 15.39 -5.22 -1.03
CA GLN A 314 16.01 -3.89 -1.03
C GLN A 314 15.00 -2.77 -0.83
N LEU A 315 13.72 -3.04 -1.11
CA LEU A 315 12.59 -2.15 -0.86
C LEU A 315 11.92 -2.43 0.50
N HIS A 316 12.54 -3.24 1.36
CA HIS A 316 11.99 -3.74 2.62
C HIS A 316 10.64 -4.48 2.48
N LEU A 317 10.42 -5.13 1.33
CA LEU A 317 9.21 -5.90 1.06
C LEU A 317 9.50 -7.41 1.11
N MET A 318 8.45 -8.21 1.33
CA MET A 318 8.53 -9.66 1.22
C MET A 318 9.04 -10.10 -0.17
N ASN A 319 10.04 -10.98 -0.16
CA ASN A 319 10.77 -11.42 -1.36
C ASN A 319 10.79 -12.95 -1.54
N LYS A 320 10.02 -13.69 -0.74
CA LYS A 320 9.93 -15.15 -0.82
C LYS A 320 8.69 -15.59 -1.57
N PRO A 321 8.77 -16.64 -2.40
CA PRO A 321 7.58 -17.28 -2.95
C PRO A 321 6.63 -17.74 -1.83
N MET A 322 5.33 -17.61 -2.06
CA MET A 322 4.31 -17.99 -1.07
C MET A 322 4.27 -19.51 -0.83
N THR A 323 4.30 -19.89 0.44
CA THR A 323 4.09 -21.27 0.92
C THR A 323 2.60 -21.63 1.01
N ALA A 324 2.28 -22.92 1.19
CA ALA A 324 0.89 -23.37 1.34
C ALA A 324 0.19 -22.76 2.57
N ALA A 325 0.90 -22.66 3.70
CA ALA A 325 0.36 -22.06 4.93
C ALA A 325 0.06 -20.57 4.76
N GLU A 326 0.94 -19.83 4.08
CA GLU A 326 0.69 -18.42 3.74
C GLU A 326 -0.48 -18.28 2.76
N GLY A 327 -0.60 -19.21 1.82
CA GLY A 327 -1.75 -19.25 0.93
C GLY A 327 -3.08 -19.44 1.65
N GLU A 328 -3.12 -20.27 2.70
CA GLU A 328 -4.32 -20.42 3.53
C GLU A 328 -4.67 -19.13 4.28
N TRP A 329 -3.66 -18.41 4.80
CA TRP A 329 -3.85 -17.10 5.40
C TRP A 329 -4.47 -16.09 4.40
N THR A 330 -3.86 -15.94 3.22
CA THR A 330 -4.36 -15.06 2.16
C THR A 330 -5.76 -15.48 1.69
N TYR A 331 -6.00 -16.78 1.57
CA TYR A 331 -7.32 -17.33 1.23
C TYR A 331 -8.40 -16.93 2.25
N LEU A 332 -8.11 -17.05 3.55
CA LEU A 332 -9.02 -16.66 4.62
C LEU A 332 -9.27 -15.15 4.63
N ALA A 333 -8.21 -14.33 4.50
CA ALA A 333 -8.32 -12.87 4.41
C ALA A 333 -9.20 -12.44 3.22
N ASN A 334 -8.98 -13.06 2.05
CA ASN A 334 -9.79 -12.82 0.86
C ASN A 334 -11.26 -13.22 1.07
N ASN A 335 -11.51 -14.35 1.73
CA ASN A 335 -12.88 -14.79 2.02
C ASN A 335 -13.58 -13.92 3.06
N ILE A 336 -12.88 -13.43 4.09
CA ILE A 336 -13.41 -12.47 5.07
C ILE A 336 -13.95 -11.23 4.33
N LYS A 337 -13.16 -10.66 3.42
CA LYS A 337 -13.56 -9.50 2.62
C LYS A 337 -14.66 -9.81 1.61
N ALA A 338 -14.53 -10.93 0.87
CA ALA A 338 -15.47 -11.32 -0.18
C ALA A 338 -16.87 -11.62 0.35
N GLN A 339 -16.96 -12.16 1.57
CA GLN A 339 -18.21 -12.51 2.24
C GLN A 339 -18.72 -11.41 3.20
N GLY A 340 -17.92 -10.37 3.45
CA GLY A 340 -18.27 -9.28 4.38
C GLY A 340 -18.30 -9.74 5.83
N LEU A 341 -17.39 -10.64 6.22
CA LEU A 341 -17.32 -11.23 7.56
C LEU A 341 -16.52 -10.36 8.55
N GLU A 342 -15.96 -9.24 8.11
CA GLU A 342 -15.16 -8.31 8.93
C GLU A 342 -15.94 -7.85 10.18
N GLY A 343 -17.25 -7.62 10.03
CA GLY A 343 -18.16 -7.23 11.12
C GLY A 343 -18.80 -8.40 11.87
N ALA A 344 -18.46 -9.65 11.55
CA ALA A 344 -19.07 -10.81 12.19
C ALA A 344 -18.64 -10.96 13.66
N PRO A 345 -19.51 -11.48 14.54
CA PRO A 345 -19.16 -11.70 15.94
C PRO A 345 -17.89 -12.55 16.09
N GLY A 346 -16.93 -12.07 16.89
CA GLY A 346 -15.66 -12.76 17.15
C GLY A 346 -14.56 -12.54 16.11
N MET A 347 -14.87 -12.01 14.92
CA MET A 347 -13.85 -11.81 13.87
C MET A 347 -12.76 -10.81 14.30
N LYS A 348 -13.16 -9.65 14.83
CA LYS A 348 -12.22 -8.65 15.35
C LYS A 348 -11.29 -9.22 16.42
N ALA A 349 -11.84 -9.97 17.38
CA ALA A 349 -11.05 -10.58 18.45
C ALA A 349 -10.07 -11.65 17.92
N ALA A 350 -10.46 -12.40 16.89
CA ALA A 350 -9.59 -13.38 16.24
C ALA A 350 -8.42 -12.70 15.51
N MET A 351 -8.68 -11.59 14.79
CA MET A 351 -7.61 -10.81 14.14
C MET A 351 -6.67 -10.18 15.18
N GLU A 352 -7.20 -9.62 16.27
CA GLU A 352 -6.40 -9.09 17.37
C GLU A 352 -5.56 -10.18 18.05
N THR A 353 -6.12 -11.39 18.22
CA THR A 353 -5.38 -12.54 18.75
C THR A 353 -4.27 -12.98 17.80
N ALA A 354 -4.55 -13.06 16.50
CA ALA A 354 -3.55 -13.41 15.49
C ALA A 354 -2.39 -12.40 15.47
N GLN A 355 -2.68 -11.10 15.62
CA GLN A 355 -1.65 -10.07 15.76
C GLN A 355 -0.85 -10.23 17.06
N GLY A 356 -1.53 -10.41 18.19
CA GLY A 356 -0.88 -10.55 19.49
C GLY A 356 0.02 -11.78 19.60
N LEU A 357 -0.32 -12.87 18.91
CA LEU A 357 0.54 -14.05 18.82
C LEU A 357 1.89 -13.73 18.16
N GLN A 358 1.88 -12.90 17.11
CA GLN A 358 3.10 -12.48 16.43
C GLN A 358 3.96 -11.60 17.32
N ASP A 359 3.37 -10.66 18.05
CA ASP A 359 4.09 -9.79 18.99
C ASP A 359 4.75 -10.60 20.13
N LEU A 360 4.05 -11.61 20.66
CA LEU A 360 4.60 -12.53 21.65
C LEU A 360 5.78 -13.33 21.10
N GLN A 361 5.67 -13.80 19.85
CA GLN A 361 6.75 -14.55 19.20
C GLN A 361 7.98 -13.67 18.96
N VAL A 362 7.79 -12.40 18.60
CA VAL A 362 8.88 -11.41 18.50
C VAL A 362 9.57 -11.27 19.85
N GLN A 363 8.81 -11.05 20.93
CA GLN A 363 9.38 -10.91 22.28
C GLN A 363 10.17 -12.16 22.70
N GLU A 364 9.66 -13.35 22.39
CA GLU A 364 10.35 -14.60 22.67
C GLU A 364 11.69 -14.71 21.93
N ILE A 365 11.72 -14.44 20.63
CA ILE A 365 12.96 -14.50 19.83
C ILE A 365 13.95 -13.42 20.30
N VAL A 366 13.48 -12.20 20.61
CA VAL A 366 14.32 -11.14 21.18
C VAL A 366 14.93 -11.59 22.51
N HIS A 367 14.16 -12.22 23.40
CA HIS A 367 14.68 -12.76 24.66
C HIS A 367 15.69 -13.88 24.44
N GLN A 368 15.44 -14.80 23.50
CA GLN A 368 16.38 -15.88 23.14
C GLN A 368 17.70 -15.36 22.57
N ARG A 369 17.66 -14.22 21.87
CA ARG A 369 18.81 -13.61 21.19
C ARG A 369 19.37 -12.38 21.91
N MET A 370 18.91 -12.10 23.14
CA MET A 370 19.24 -10.87 23.85
C MET A 370 20.76 -10.64 23.93
N GLU A 371 21.54 -11.70 24.21
CA GLU A 371 23.00 -11.61 24.28
C GLU A 371 23.65 -11.19 22.95
N SER A 372 23.14 -11.66 21.82
CA SER A 372 23.61 -11.29 20.48
C SER A 372 23.13 -9.91 20.00
N LEU A 373 22.03 -9.41 20.57
CA LEU A 373 21.49 -8.08 20.25
C LEU A 373 22.14 -6.98 21.10
N MET A 374 22.60 -7.31 22.30
CA MET A 374 23.32 -6.37 23.17
C MET A 374 24.67 -5.99 22.56
N GLY A 375 24.90 -4.69 22.40
CA GLY A 375 26.17 -4.17 21.87
C GLY A 375 26.20 -3.96 20.35
N LEU A 376 25.12 -4.30 19.64
CA LEU A 376 24.90 -3.83 18.28
C LEU A 376 24.72 -2.30 18.27
N ASP A 377 25.24 -1.66 17.24
CA ASP A 377 24.89 -0.27 16.93
C ASP A 377 23.43 -0.17 16.46
N SER A 378 22.93 1.05 16.30
CA SER A 378 21.53 1.30 15.94
C SER A 378 21.12 0.62 14.62
N ASP A 379 22.00 0.64 13.62
CA ASP A 379 21.69 0.18 12.27
C ASP A 379 21.71 -1.35 12.20
N ALA A 380 22.70 -1.97 12.85
CA ALA A 380 22.78 -3.41 13.01
C ALA A 380 21.62 -3.95 13.86
N LEU A 381 21.23 -3.23 14.92
CA LEU A 381 20.07 -3.59 15.75
C LEU A 381 18.77 -3.52 14.95
N GLN A 382 18.54 -2.46 14.17
CA GLN A 382 17.35 -2.35 13.32
C GLN A 382 17.28 -3.50 12.30
N THR A 383 18.40 -3.82 11.65
CA THR A 383 18.49 -4.94 10.70
C THR A 383 18.18 -6.27 11.38
N ALA A 384 18.75 -6.51 12.57
CA ALA A 384 18.47 -7.71 13.36
C ALA A 384 17.00 -7.79 13.78
N MET A 385 16.39 -6.68 14.20
CA MET A 385 14.98 -6.61 14.56
C MET A 385 14.06 -6.92 13.37
N LYS A 386 14.34 -6.38 12.18
CA LYS A 386 13.59 -6.70 10.94
C LYS A 386 13.61 -8.21 10.66
N ARG A 387 14.78 -8.86 10.78
CA ARG A 387 14.91 -10.32 10.62
C ARG A 387 14.14 -11.10 11.68
N ILE A 388 14.17 -10.66 12.94
CA ILE A 388 13.39 -11.28 14.02
C ILE A 388 11.89 -11.20 13.74
N HIS A 389 11.39 -10.05 13.27
CA HIS A 389 9.98 -9.89 12.90
C HIS A 389 9.56 -10.85 11.78
N LEU A 390 10.42 -11.06 10.78
CA LEU A 390 10.16 -12.01 9.69
C LEU A 390 10.08 -13.45 10.23
N GLU A 391 11.07 -13.87 11.03
CA GLU A 391 11.10 -15.21 11.63
C GLU A 391 9.90 -15.47 12.54
N ALA A 392 9.54 -14.49 13.38
CA ALA A 392 8.37 -14.57 14.25
C ALA A 392 7.08 -14.79 13.45
N SER A 393 6.95 -14.07 12.32
CA SER A 393 5.79 -14.18 11.44
C SER A 393 5.64 -15.59 10.86
N HIS A 394 6.75 -16.23 10.48
CA HIS A 394 6.74 -17.60 9.97
C HIS A 394 6.37 -18.61 11.05
N LYS A 395 7.03 -18.55 12.22
CA LYS A 395 6.79 -19.51 13.32
C LYS A 395 5.35 -19.52 13.81
N VAL A 396 4.72 -18.34 13.85
CA VAL A 396 3.38 -18.19 14.42
C VAL A 396 2.24 -18.42 13.39
N LEU A 397 2.57 -18.49 12.10
CA LEU A 397 1.59 -18.55 11.02
C LEU A 397 0.57 -19.69 11.16
N PRO A 398 0.94 -20.94 11.52
CA PRO A 398 -0.04 -22.01 11.70
C PRO A 398 -1.10 -21.69 12.77
N MET A 399 -0.68 -21.06 13.87
CA MET A 399 -1.60 -20.64 14.95
C MET A 399 -2.50 -19.49 14.50
N LYS A 400 -1.96 -18.52 13.75
CA LYS A 400 -2.74 -17.42 13.17
C LYS A 400 -3.84 -17.96 12.24
N VAL A 401 -3.49 -18.89 11.36
CA VAL A 401 -4.42 -19.55 10.44
C VAL A 401 -5.50 -20.29 11.22
N GLU A 402 -5.16 -21.06 12.25
CA GLU A 402 -6.15 -21.79 13.05
C GLU A 402 -7.16 -20.85 13.72
N VAL A 403 -6.68 -19.80 14.39
CA VAL A 403 -7.53 -18.80 15.07
C VAL A 403 -8.49 -18.12 14.10
N VAL A 404 -7.98 -17.68 12.95
CA VAL A 404 -8.80 -16.99 11.95
C VAL A 404 -9.77 -17.95 11.27
N ARG A 405 -9.34 -19.16 10.93
CA ARG A 405 -10.19 -20.19 10.32
C ARG A 405 -11.37 -20.56 11.22
N ASP A 406 -11.14 -20.67 12.53
CA ASP A 406 -12.20 -20.92 13.51
C ASP A 406 -13.22 -19.78 13.59
N ALA A 407 -12.75 -18.52 13.49
CA ALA A 407 -13.63 -17.36 13.46
C ALA A 407 -14.44 -17.30 12.16
N VAL A 408 -13.80 -17.55 11.02
CA VAL A 408 -14.46 -17.64 9.70
C VAL A 408 -15.51 -18.75 9.71
N ALA A 409 -15.19 -19.93 10.25
CA ALA A 409 -16.12 -21.05 10.37
C ALA A 409 -17.38 -20.67 11.15
N LYS A 410 -17.22 -20.11 12.35
CA LYS A 410 -18.34 -19.66 13.19
C LYS A 410 -19.17 -18.59 12.49
N ALA A 411 -18.53 -17.62 11.84
CA ALA A 411 -19.20 -16.53 11.12
C ALA A 411 -19.98 -17.02 9.89
N SER A 412 -19.53 -18.10 9.25
CA SER A 412 -20.15 -18.67 8.05
C SER A 412 -21.08 -19.86 8.33
N GLY A 413 -21.25 -20.23 9.60
CA GLY A 413 -22.23 -21.22 10.06
C GLY A 413 -21.72 -22.66 10.19
N PHE A 414 -20.39 -22.86 10.19
CA PHE A 414 -19.76 -24.14 10.53
C PHE A 414 -19.51 -24.22 12.05
N ALA A 415 -19.41 -25.43 12.59
CA ALA A 415 -19.18 -25.66 14.02
C ALA A 415 -17.72 -25.40 14.43
N SER A 416 -16.76 -25.60 13.53
CA SER A 416 -15.32 -25.41 13.79
C SER A 416 -14.54 -25.12 12.51
N GLY A 417 -13.32 -24.58 12.65
CA GLY A 417 -12.38 -24.40 11.56
C GLY A 417 -11.99 -25.72 10.89
N ALA A 418 -11.91 -26.82 11.64
CA ALA A 418 -11.67 -28.15 11.09
C ALA A 418 -12.82 -28.62 10.17
N GLU A 419 -14.08 -28.33 10.53
CA GLU A 419 -15.23 -28.63 9.68
C GLU A 419 -15.24 -27.77 8.41
N LEU A 420 -14.91 -26.48 8.53
CA LEU A 420 -14.75 -25.60 7.39
C LEU A 420 -13.66 -26.13 6.44
N ALA A 421 -12.48 -26.48 6.97
CA ALA A 421 -11.36 -27.01 6.20
C ALA A 421 -11.71 -28.33 5.47
N ALA A 422 -12.54 -29.17 6.08
CA ALA A 422 -13.02 -30.41 5.48
C ALA A 422 -14.18 -30.22 4.48
N SER A 423 -14.69 -28.99 4.32
CA SER A 423 -15.83 -28.73 3.45
C SER A 423 -15.44 -28.79 1.97
N PRO A 424 -16.33 -29.27 1.06
CA PRO A 424 -15.99 -29.43 -0.36
C PRO A 424 -15.64 -28.15 -1.11
N GLY A 425 -15.90 -26.97 -0.55
CA GLY A 425 -15.60 -25.68 -1.16
C GLY A 425 -14.35 -24.99 -0.60
N TYR A 426 -13.69 -25.59 0.39
CA TYR A 426 -12.51 -25.03 1.02
C TYR A 426 -11.27 -25.38 0.21
N GLU A 427 -10.84 -24.45 -0.65
CA GLU A 427 -9.71 -24.61 -1.56
C GLU A 427 -8.70 -23.48 -1.31
N PRO A 428 -7.78 -23.64 -0.33
CA PRO A 428 -6.80 -22.62 0.04
C PRO A 428 -5.62 -22.55 -0.95
N THR A 429 -5.82 -23.00 -2.19
CA THR A 429 -4.85 -22.92 -3.29
C THR A 429 -5.50 -22.12 -4.42
N PRO A 430 -4.82 -21.09 -4.96
CA PRO A 430 -5.38 -20.31 -6.05
C PRO A 430 -5.39 -21.10 -7.36
N SER A 431 -6.34 -20.78 -8.23
CA SER A 431 -6.36 -21.31 -9.60
C SER A 431 -5.26 -20.68 -10.44
N THR A 432 -4.49 -21.51 -11.14
CA THR A 432 -3.36 -21.10 -12.00
C THR A 432 -3.66 -21.23 -13.49
N GLY A 433 -4.81 -21.79 -13.87
CA GLY A 433 -5.12 -22.17 -15.26
C GLY A 433 -5.49 -21.01 -16.20
N GLY A 434 -5.77 -19.81 -15.67
CA GLY A 434 -6.43 -18.73 -16.40
C GLY A 434 -5.55 -17.53 -16.76
N LYS A 435 -4.22 -17.69 -16.87
CA LYS A 435 -3.21 -16.61 -17.06
C LYS A 435 -3.14 -15.56 -15.93
N TRP A 436 -4.12 -15.55 -15.02
CA TRP A 436 -4.11 -14.81 -13.76
C TRP A 436 -4.42 -15.75 -12.60
N LEU A 437 -3.93 -15.40 -11.42
CA LEU A 437 -4.23 -16.11 -10.19
C LEU A 437 -5.60 -15.68 -9.69
N THR A 438 -6.45 -16.64 -9.34
CA THR A 438 -7.75 -16.35 -8.73
C THR A 438 -7.95 -17.20 -7.49
N TRP A 439 -8.43 -16.56 -6.43
CA TRP A 439 -8.78 -17.22 -5.19
C TRP A 439 -10.26 -17.57 -5.18
N SER A 440 -10.58 -18.79 -4.76
CA SER A 440 -11.97 -19.23 -4.69
C SER A 440 -12.66 -18.74 -3.42
N ARG A 441 -14.00 -18.80 -3.40
CA ARG A 441 -14.80 -18.52 -2.21
C ARG A 441 -15.66 -19.72 -1.84
N PHE A 442 -15.46 -20.22 -0.62
CA PHE A 442 -16.09 -21.47 -0.19
C PHE A 442 -17.62 -21.39 -0.09
N ASP A 443 -18.17 -20.19 0.13
CA ASP A 443 -19.62 -19.93 0.18
C ASP A 443 -20.29 -20.07 -1.18
N VAL A 444 -19.53 -20.08 -2.28
CA VAL A 444 -20.00 -20.35 -3.64
C VAL A 444 -19.56 -21.73 -4.12
N THR A 445 -18.26 -22.07 -4.04
CA THR A 445 -17.74 -23.35 -4.53
C THR A 445 -18.47 -24.53 -3.88
N GLY A 446 -18.65 -24.50 -2.55
CA GLY A 446 -19.38 -25.53 -1.81
C GLY A 446 -20.90 -25.49 -1.98
N LYS A 447 -21.45 -24.43 -2.59
CA LYS A 447 -22.91 -24.19 -2.74
C LYS A 447 -23.29 -23.82 -4.18
N LYS A 448 -22.56 -24.33 -5.18
CA LYS A 448 -22.71 -23.97 -6.59
C LYS A 448 -24.16 -24.03 -7.09
N ALA A 449 -24.89 -25.08 -6.73
CA ALA A 449 -26.29 -25.26 -7.13
C ALA A 449 -27.23 -24.15 -6.60
N ALA A 450 -26.97 -23.62 -5.40
CA ALA A 450 -27.75 -22.52 -4.85
C ALA A 450 -27.52 -21.21 -5.62
N VAL A 451 -26.27 -20.95 -6.02
CA VAL A 451 -25.92 -19.80 -6.87
C VAL A 451 -26.54 -19.93 -8.26
N GLN A 452 -26.46 -21.12 -8.86
CA GLN A 452 -27.11 -21.40 -10.15
C GLN A 452 -28.63 -21.15 -10.10
N GLU A 453 -29.32 -21.62 -9.06
CA GLU A 453 -30.76 -21.37 -8.91
C GLU A 453 -31.05 -19.87 -8.67
N ALA A 454 -30.22 -19.17 -7.89
CA ALA A 454 -30.39 -17.72 -7.68
C ALA A 454 -30.29 -16.92 -8.99
N PHE A 455 -29.36 -17.31 -9.87
CA PHE A 455 -29.16 -16.71 -11.18
C PHE A 455 -30.07 -17.25 -12.29
N LYS A 456 -31.03 -18.14 -11.97
CA LYS A 456 -31.93 -18.71 -12.96
C LYS A 456 -32.62 -17.65 -13.81
N GLY A 457 -32.57 -17.84 -15.13
CA GLY A 457 -33.09 -16.88 -16.10
C GLY A 457 -32.25 -15.59 -16.19
N ARG A 458 -31.01 -15.61 -15.72
CA ARG A 458 -30.02 -14.53 -15.88
C ARG A 458 -28.65 -15.07 -16.27
N SER A 459 -27.88 -14.24 -16.96
CA SER A 459 -26.49 -14.50 -17.36
C SER A 459 -25.62 -13.31 -16.98
N LEU A 460 -24.31 -13.54 -16.86
CA LEU A 460 -23.33 -12.46 -16.90
C LEU A 460 -22.95 -12.19 -18.35
N THR A 461 -22.84 -10.93 -18.73
CA THR A 461 -22.56 -10.53 -20.11
C THR A 461 -21.51 -9.43 -20.16
N HIS A 462 -20.62 -9.49 -21.15
CA HIS A 462 -19.70 -8.42 -21.51
C HIS A 462 -19.91 -8.04 -22.97
N ASN A 463 -20.06 -6.74 -23.25
CA ASN A 463 -20.25 -6.21 -24.59
C ASN A 463 -18.99 -5.47 -25.03
N LEU A 464 -18.43 -5.85 -26.18
CA LEU A 464 -17.34 -5.10 -26.79
C LEU A 464 -17.89 -3.76 -27.30
N ASN A 465 -17.26 -2.66 -26.91
CA ASN A 465 -17.63 -1.31 -27.37
C ASN A 465 -16.60 -0.74 -28.36
N GLY A 466 -15.39 -1.32 -28.38
CA GLY A 466 -14.34 -1.10 -29.36
C GLY A 466 -13.47 -2.35 -29.49
N GLY A 467 -12.69 -2.43 -30.57
CA GLY A 467 -11.95 -3.64 -30.95
C GLY A 467 -12.85 -4.72 -31.57
N ASP A 468 -12.26 -5.89 -31.81
CA ASP A 468 -12.94 -7.04 -32.41
C ASP A 468 -12.73 -8.33 -31.60
N LEU A 469 -13.62 -9.31 -31.79
CA LEU A 469 -13.60 -10.57 -31.06
C LEU A 469 -12.37 -11.44 -31.40
N ALA A 470 -11.87 -11.37 -32.62
CA ALA A 470 -10.72 -12.18 -33.03
C ALA A 470 -9.45 -11.72 -32.32
N SER A 471 -9.22 -10.41 -32.22
CA SER A 471 -8.12 -9.82 -31.45
C SER A 471 -8.21 -10.17 -29.96
N LEU A 472 -9.41 -10.08 -29.37
CA LEU A 472 -9.65 -10.45 -27.97
C LEU A 472 -9.38 -11.94 -27.69
N LEU A 473 -9.86 -12.83 -28.56
CA LEU A 473 -9.61 -14.27 -28.44
C LEU A 473 -8.19 -14.66 -28.88
N GLY A 474 -7.49 -13.76 -29.57
CA GLY A 474 -6.07 -13.86 -29.87
C GLY A 474 -5.23 -13.84 -28.60
N THR A 475 -5.51 -12.91 -27.68
CA THR A 475 -4.85 -12.85 -26.36
C THR A 475 -5.34 -13.92 -25.40
N GLY A 476 -6.55 -14.43 -25.62
CA GLY A 476 -7.16 -15.49 -24.81
C GLY A 476 -7.73 -15.01 -23.47
N VAL A 477 -7.73 -13.69 -23.23
CA VAL A 477 -8.17 -13.12 -21.96
C VAL A 477 -8.95 -11.83 -22.16
N LEU A 478 -9.96 -11.61 -21.33
CA LEU A 478 -10.60 -10.31 -21.16
C LEU A 478 -9.84 -9.54 -20.08
N ALA A 479 -9.05 -8.55 -20.48
CA ALA A 479 -8.17 -7.80 -19.57
C ALA A 479 -8.73 -6.42 -19.19
N SER A 480 -8.45 -5.99 -17.96
CA SER A 480 -8.76 -4.65 -17.46
C SER A 480 -7.99 -3.58 -18.23
N THR A 481 -8.38 -2.31 -18.08
CA THR A 481 -7.70 -1.19 -18.74
C THR A 481 -6.22 -1.11 -18.39
N GLU A 482 -5.84 -1.30 -17.11
CA GLU A 482 -4.43 -1.28 -16.70
C GLU A 482 -3.67 -2.51 -17.21
N LYS A 483 -4.28 -3.70 -17.21
CA LYS A 483 -3.65 -4.91 -17.77
C LYS A 483 -3.48 -4.82 -19.29
N ARG A 484 -4.44 -4.22 -20.01
CA ARG A 484 -4.30 -3.94 -21.45
C ARG A 484 -3.11 -3.03 -21.75
N ALA A 485 -2.88 -1.99 -20.93
CA ALA A 485 -1.71 -1.12 -21.09
C ALA A 485 -0.39 -1.90 -20.92
N VAL A 486 -0.31 -2.78 -19.92
CA VAL A 486 0.84 -3.69 -19.71
C VAL A 486 1.05 -4.63 -20.91
N MET A 487 -0.03 -5.18 -21.48
CA MET A 487 0.02 -6.06 -22.65
C MET A 487 0.44 -5.34 -23.94
N GLY A 488 0.42 -4.00 -23.96
CA GLY A 488 0.66 -3.20 -25.17
C GLY A 488 -0.57 -3.02 -26.07
N ILE A 489 -1.76 -3.19 -25.50
CA ILE A 489 -3.04 -2.98 -26.20
C ILE A 489 -3.43 -1.50 -26.05
N GLY A 490 -3.73 -0.85 -27.17
CA GLY A 490 -4.11 0.56 -27.21
C GLY A 490 -5.37 0.89 -26.39
N GLY A 491 -5.47 2.16 -26.00
CA GLY A 491 -6.67 2.71 -25.35
C GLY A 491 -7.84 2.88 -26.33
N GLY A 492 -9.00 3.25 -25.78
CA GLY A 492 -10.22 3.51 -26.57
C GLY A 492 -11.02 2.25 -26.93
N LEU A 493 -10.74 1.10 -26.31
CA LEU A 493 -11.57 -0.11 -26.45
C LEU A 493 -12.67 -0.17 -25.38
N GLY A 494 -12.41 0.41 -24.21
CA GLY A 494 -13.39 0.58 -23.14
C GLY A 494 -14.25 1.84 -23.33
N MET A 495 -15.45 1.83 -22.75
CA MET A 495 -16.42 2.93 -22.90
C MET A 495 -16.06 4.18 -22.08
N SER A 496 -15.35 4.02 -20.95
CA SER A 496 -15.13 5.10 -19.99
C SER A 496 -13.76 5.01 -19.30
N GLU A 497 -12.74 4.57 -20.04
CA GLU A 497 -11.41 4.24 -19.50
C GLU A 497 -10.81 5.34 -18.60
N GLN A 498 -11.02 6.62 -18.92
CA GLN A 498 -10.52 7.71 -18.08
C GLN A 498 -11.26 7.83 -16.74
N ALA A 499 -12.59 7.66 -16.74
CA ALA A 499 -13.37 7.65 -15.52
C ALA A 499 -12.99 6.44 -14.65
N ASP A 500 -12.82 5.27 -15.28
CA ASP A 500 -12.42 4.03 -14.62
C ASP A 500 -11.06 4.18 -13.90
N LYS A 501 -10.12 4.93 -14.47
CA LYS A 501 -8.83 5.22 -13.82
C LYS A 501 -8.99 6.07 -12.56
N MET A 502 -9.85 7.08 -12.59
CA MET A 502 -10.09 7.98 -11.45
C MET A 502 -10.88 7.31 -10.32
N THR A 503 -11.77 6.39 -10.66
CA THR A 503 -12.62 5.67 -9.70
C THR A 503 -11.95 4.42 -9.10
N GLY A 504 -10.89 3.93 -9.74
CA GLY A 504 -10.20 2.67 -9.45
C GLY A 504 -10.73 1.46 -10.25
N GLY A 505 -11.80 1.64 -11.03
CA GLY A 505 -12.38 0.60 -11.89
C GLY A 505 -11.45 0.07 -12.98
N ALA A 506 -10.43 0.85 -13.39
CA ALA A 506 -9.52 0.47 -14.49
C ALA A 506 -8.67 -0.78 -14.20
N ASN A 507 -8.59 -1.22 -12.94
CA ASN A 507 -7.97 -2.48 -12.53
C ASN A 507 -8.90 -3.70 -12.66
N SER A 508 -10.14 -3.50 -13.11
CA SER A 508 -11.14 -4.57 -13.23
C SER A 508 -11.76 -4.64 -14.63
N VAL A 509 -12.33 -5.80 -14.96
CA VAL A 509 -13.20 -5.99 -16.12
C VAL A 509 -14.66 -5.95 -15.72
N PHE A 510 -15.49 -5.37 -16.60
CA PHE A 510 -16.87 -5.03 -16.29
C PHE A 510 -17.82 -6.01 -16.98
N LEU A 511 -18.59 -6.73 -16.20
CA LEU A 511 -19.69 -7.57 -16.65
C LEU A 511 -21.01 -6.95 -16.20
N ARG A 512 -22.11 -7.43 -16.78
CA ARG A 512 -23.48 -7.05 -16.39
C ARG A 512 -24.34 -8.28 -16.17
N VAL A 513 -25.17 -8.26 -15.13
CA VAL A 513 -26.29 -9.19 -14.98
C VAL A 513 -27.38 -8.79 -15.98
N LYS A 514 -27.79 -9.74 -16.82
CA LYS A 514 -28.90 -9.57 -17.78
C LYS A 514 -29.86 -10.74 -17.69
N LYS A 515 -31.14 -10.50 -17.98
CA LYS A 515 -32.12 -11.58 -18.16
C LYS A 515 -31.73 -12.44 -19.35
N THR A 516 -31.89 -13.76 -19.23
CA THR A 516 -31.63 -14.75 -20.28
C THR A 516 -32.83 -15.70 -20.40
N PRO A 517 -33.25 -16.12 -21.62
CA PRO A 517 -32.68 -15.74 -22.90
C PRO A 517 -32.94 -14.27 -23.22
N SER A 518 -31.96 -13.61 -23.80
CA SER A 518 -32.11 -12.29 -24.43
C SER A 518 -31.66 -12.40 -25.89
N LYS A 519 -31.99 -11.39 -26.72
CA LYS A 519 -31.45 -11.26 -28.07
C LYS A 519 -30.21 -10.36 -27.99
N PRO A 520 -29.00 -10.92 -27.83
CA PRO A 520 -27.80 -10.11 -27.82
C PRO A 520 -27.50 -9.62 -29.24
N GLY A 521 -26.88 -8.44 -29.33
CA GLY A 521 -26.15 -8.07 -30.54
C GLY A 521 -24.82 -8.83 -30.59
N GLY A 522 -24.20 -8.88 -31.77
CA GLY A 522 -22.83 -9.37 -31.96
C GLY A 522 -21.79 -8.60 -31.15
N GLY A 523 -20.60 -9.19 -30.99
CA GLY A 523 -19.53 -8.64 -30.17
C GLY A 523 -19.77 -8.87 -28.67
N ARG A 524 -20.33 -10.02 -28.28
CA ARG A 524 -20.73 -10.28 -26.89
C ARG A 524 -20.23 -11.61 -26.33
N LEU A 525 -19.74 -11.55 -25.10
CA LEU A 525 -19.41 -12.71 -24.28
C LEU A 525 -20.53 -12.95 -23.27
N ILE A 526 -20.97 -14.20 -23.11
CA ILE A 526 -22.08 -14.55 -22.22
C ILE A 526 -21.75 -15.80 -21.40
N TRP A 527 -21.86 -15.67 -20.08
CA TRP A 527 -21.80 -16.75 -19.11
C TRP A 527 -23.21 -17.09 -18.65
N ASP A 528 -23.79 -18.15 -19.22
CA ASP A 528 -25.12 -18.64 -18.85
C ASP A 528 -25.13 -19.35 -17.50
N ASP A 529 -23.97 -19.83 -17.06
CA ASP A 529 -23.74 -20.22 -15.68
C ASP A 529 -22.83 -19.19 -14.99
N PRO A 530 -23.39 -18.16 -14.34
CA PRO A 530 -22.62 -17.18 -13.57
C PRO A 530 -21.76 -17.79 -12.45
N SER A 531 -22.06 -19.01 -11.97
CA SER A 531 -21.29 -19.62 -10.89
C SER A 531 -19.83 -19.91 -11.26
N VAL A 532 -19.52 -20.04 -12.56
CA VAL A 532 -18.16 -20.18 -13.09
C VAL A 532 -17.27 -19.00 -12.71
N LEU A 533 -17.82 -17.78 -12.67
CA LEU A 533 -17.08 -16.57 -12.30
C LEU A 533 -17.36 -16.15 -10.85
N MET A 534 -18.60 -16.33 -10.36
CA MET A 534 -18.97 -15.97 -9.00
C MET A 534 -18.27 -16.82 -7.93
N GLN A 535 -17.55 -17.88 -8.31
CA GLN A 535 -16.67 -18.60 -7.38
C GLN A 535 -15.38 -17.84 -7.02
N ARG A 536 -15.05 -16.74 -7.70
CA ARG A 536 -13.86 -15.93 -7.38
C ARG A 536 -14.11 -15.02 -6.17
N SER A 537 -13.07 -14.74 -5.38
CA SER A 537 -13.16 -13.82 -4.23
C SER A 537 -12.91 -12.35 -4.57
N ASP A 538 -12.42 -12.06 -5.78
CA ASP A 538 -11.85 -10.76 -6.16
C ASP A 538 -12.83 -9.81 -6.87
N TYR A 539 -14.14 -10.13 -6.84
CA TYR A 539 -15.15 -9.29 -7.46
C TYR A 539 -15.93 -8.42 -6.47
N TYR A 540 -16.52 -7.36 -7.01
CA TYR A 540 -17.53 -6.52 -6.36
C TYR A 540 -18.52 -6.04 -7.40
N ALA A 541 -19.65 -5.47 -6.96
CA ALA A 541 -20.74 -5.16 -7.85
C ALA A 541 -21.59 -3.97 -7.39
N TYR A 542 -22.21 -3.28 -8.36
CA TYR A 542 -23.18 -2.21 -8.18
C TYR A 542 -24.44 -2.49 -9.01
N ASN A 543 -25.62 -2.21 -8.46
CA ASN A 543 -26.89 -2.31 -9.21
C ASN A 543 -27.19 -1.04 -10.05
N GLY A 544 -26.15 -0.32 -10.45
CA GLY A 544 -26.19 0.93 -11.20
C GLY A 544 -24.82 1.26 -11.78
N ASP A 545 -24.74 2.41 -12.47
CA ASP A 545 -23.52 2.89 -13.13
C ASP A 545 -22.63 3.64 -12.15
N HIS A 546 -21.51 3.04 -11.76
CA HIS A 546 -20.58 3.57 -10.77
C HIS A 546 -19.15 3.67 -11.32
N TYR A 547 -18.93 3.37 -12.61
CA TYR A 547 -17.59 3.29 -13.21
C TYR A 547 -16.66 2.38 -12.39
N GLY A 548 -17.20 1.31 -11.79
CA GLY A 548 -16.44 0.39 -10.95
C GLY A 548 -15.81 1.03 -9.71
N ALA A 549 -16.41 2.11 -9.17
CA ALA A 549 -15.78 2.91 -8.11
C ALA A 549 -15.44 2.13 -6.84
N ILE A 550 -14.18 2.23 -6.44
CA ILE A 550 -13.64 1.83 -5.13
C ILE A 550 -13.01 3.01 -4.38
N ASN A 551 -12.76 4.12 -5.08
CA ASN A 551 -12.20 5.35 -4.53
C ASN A 551 -13.21 6.09 -3.63
N PRO A 552 -13.01 6.13 -2.30
CA PRO A 552 -13.96 6.79 -1.39
C PRO A 552 -14.09 8.30 -1.56
N ALA A 553 -13.11 8.94 -2.21
CA ALA A 553 -13.12 10.37 -2.47
C ALA A 553 -13.86 10.75 -3.77
N HIS A 554 -14.28 9.77 -4.58
CA HIS A 554 -14.97 10.01 -5.85
C HIS A 554 -16.50 9.99 -5.68
N GLY A 555 -17.21 10.89 -6.38
CA GLY A 555 -18.67 11.02 -6.25
C GLY A 555 -19.49 9.80 -6.69
N HIS A 556 -18.89 8.88 -7.44
CA HIS A 556 -19.51 7.61 -7.82
C HIS A 556 -19.32 6.49 -6.79
N TYR A 557 -18.48 6.66 -5.76
CA TYR A 557 -18.36 5.66 -4.71
C TYR A 557 -19.54 5.72 -3.74
N ASN A 558 -20.06 4.55 -3.39
CA ASN A 558 -21.11 4.44 -2.38
C ASN A 558 -20.95 3.14 -1.58
N ALA A 559 -20.46 3.27 -0.35
CA ALA A 559 -20.23 2.16 0.56
C ALA A 559 -21.50 1.35 0.89
N GLY A 560 -22.69 1.95 0.81
CA GLY A 560 -23.96 1.26 1.04
C GLY A 560 -24.52 0.56 -0.21
N ALA A 561 -24.03 0.90 -1.41
CA ALA A 561 -24.50 0.35 -2.68
C ALA A 561 -23.60 -0.78 -3.21
N ILE A 562 -22.30 -0.74 -2.88
CA ILE A 562 -21.35 -1.79 -3.25
C ILE A 562 -21.72 -3.11 -2.57
N THR A 563 -21.62 -4.21 -3.30
CA THR A 563 -21.84 -5.55 -2.73
C THR A 563 -20.90 -6.58 -3.32
N ARG A 564 -20.62 -7.63 -2.55
CA ARG A 564 -19.88 -8.83 -2.97
C ARG A 564 -20.70 -10.11 -2.83
N ASP A 565 -21.96 -9.98 -2.40
CA ASP A 565 -22.87 -11.09 -2.15
C ASP A 565 -23.50 -11.56 -3.48
N PRO A 566 -23.17 -12.79 -3.94
CA PRO A 566 -23.69 -13.31 -5.21
C PRO A 566 -25.23 -13.39 -5.22
N MET A 567 -25.88 -13.61 -4.07
CA MET A 567 -27.34 -13.71 -3.97
C MET A 567 -28.03 -12.34 -4.11
N LYS A 568 -27.36 -11.26 -3.69
CA LYS A 568 -27.81 -9.88 -3.97
C LYS A 568 -27.58 -9.52 -5.43
N ILE A 569 -26.43 -9.87 -5.98
CA ILE A 569 -26.08 -9.61 -7.38
C ILE A 569 -27.06 -10.30 -8.33
N ALA A 570 -27.45 -11.54 -8.03
CA ALA A 570 -28.46 -12.28 -8.79
C ALA A 570 -29.81 -11.53 -8.91
N LYS A 571 -30.11 -10.61 -7.99
CA LYS A 571 -31.33 -9.81 -7.98
C LYS A 571 -31.20 -8.46 -8.68
N PHE A 572 -30.04 -8.14 -9.25
CA PHE A 572 -29.83 -6.88 -9.95
C PHE A 572 -30.81 -6.71 -11.12
N THR A 573 -31.31 -5.49 -11.25
CA THR A 573 -32.31 -5.09 -12.26
C THR A 573 -31.93 -3.80 -12.98
N GLY A 574 -30.96 -3.05 -12.47
CA GLY A 574 -30.47 -1.82 -13.11
C GLY A 574 -29.95 -2.14 -14.51
N SER A 575 -30.32 -1.35 -15.53
CA SER A 575 -29.87 -1.56 -16.90
C SER A 575 -28.36 -1.40 -17.05
N SER A 576 -27.78 -0.55 -16.22
CA SER A 576 -26.35 -0.21 -16.15
C SER A 576 -25.70 -0.81 -14.90
N ASN A 577 -26.20 -1.92 -14.36
CA ASN A 577 -25.49 -2.64 -13.29
C ASN A 577 -24.10 -3.08 -13.74
N GLU A 578 -23.18 -3.19 -12.79
CA GLU A 578 -21.77 -3.49 -13.02
C GLU A 578 -21.30 -4.57 -12.05
N ILE A 579 -20.54 -5.54 -12.57
CA ILE A 579 -19.80 -6.53 -11.79
C ILE A 579 -18.35 -6.46 -12.25
N MET A 580 -17.48 -6.19 -11.29
CA MET A 580 -16.08 -5.87 -11.53
C MET A 580 -15.25 -7.06 -11.07
N PHE A 581 -14.50 -7.67 -11.99
CA PHE A 581 -13.52 -8.73 -11.67
C PHE A 581 -12.12 -8.16 -11.82
N ARG A 582 -11.27 -8.30 -10.79
CA ARG A 582 -9.92 -7.73 -10.79
C ARG A 582 -9.06 -8.40 -11.87
N ASN A 583 -8.14 -7.63 -12.45
CA ASN A 583 -7.19 -8.00 -13.51
C ASN A 583 -7.85 -8.40 -14.84
N GLY A 584 -8.66 -9.46 -14.84
CA GLY A 584 -9.39 -9.94 -16.01
C GLY A 584 -9.99 -11.32 -15.83
N ILE A 585 -10.51 -11.88 -16.92
CA ILE A 585 -11.14 -13.21 -17.02
C ILE A 585 -10.49 -14.04 -18.13
N ASP A 586 -10.20 -15.31 -17.84
CA ASP A 586 -9.77 -16.28 -18.83
C ASP A 586 -10.90 -16.63 -19.79
N LEU A 587 -10.66 -16.48 -21.09
CA LEU A 587 -11.66 -16.76 -22.13
C LEU A 587 -11.50 -18.13 -22.78
N LEU A 588 -10.39 -18.83 -22.52
CA LEU A 588 -10.05 -20.07 -23.22
C LEU A 588 -10.08 -21.31 -22.31
N GLY A 589 -9.84 -21.15 -21.01
CA GLY A 589 -9.81 -22.24 -20.05
C GLY A 589 -11.10 -22.40 -19.25
N ALA A 590 -10.96 -22.56 -17.94
CA ALA A 590 -12.04 -22.96 -17.03
C ALA A 590 -13.09 -21.86 -16.83
N GLU A 591 -12.71 -20.60 -17.02
CA GLU A 591 -13.59 -19.43 -16.88
C GLU A 591 -14.27 -19.04 -18.21
N ALA A 592 -14.08 -19.81 -19.29
CA ALA A 592 -14.56 -19.44 -20.61
C ALA A 592 -16.08 -19.16 -20.65
N PRO A 593 -16.51 -18.20 -21.49
CA PRO A 593 -17.93 -17.90 -21.67
C PRO A 593 -18.69 -19.10 -22.22
N SER A 594 -19.94 -19.24 -21.80
CA SER A 594 -20.85 -20.26 -22.34
C SER A 594 -21.17 -20.03 -23.81
N ARG A 595 -21.17 -18.76 -24.25
CA ARG A 595 -21.41 -18.34 -25.63
C ARG A 595 -20.59 -17.10 -25.98
N ILE A 596 -20.13 -17.07 -27.22
CA ILE A 596 -19.46 -15.92 -27.86
C ILE A 596 -20.27 -15.58 -29.11
N VAL A 597 -20.92 -14.41 -29.09
CA VAL A 597 -21.82 -13.97 -30.17
C VAL A 597 -21.04 -13.12 -31.16
N CYS A 598 -20.71 -13.69 -32.31
CA CYS A 598 -20.09 -13.01 -33.44
C CYS A 598 -21.08 -12.08 -34.17
N HIS A 599 -20.57 -11.00 -34.75
CA HIS A 599 -21.33 -10.09 -35.61
C HIS A 599 -21.80 -10.77 -36.90
N THR A 600 -20.96 -11.64 -37.48
CA THR A 600 -21.24 -12.28 -38.76
C THR A 600 -20.77 -13.74 -38.79
N ALA A 601 -21.34 -14.53 -39.69
CA ALA A 601 -20.88 -15.90 -39.94
C ALA A 601 -19.42 -15.94 -40.48
N ALA A 602 -18.99 -14.90 -41.19
CA ALA A 602 -17.62 -14.78 -41.69
C ALA A 602 -16.62 -14.57 -40.54
N GLU A 603 -16.93 -13.67 -39.60
CA GLU A 603 -16.14 -13.48 -38.38
C GLU A 603 -16.08 -14.77 -37.56
N ARG A 604 -17.23 -15.44 -37.35
CA ARG A 604 -17.30 -16.74 -36.67
C ARG A 604 -16.35 -17.76 -37.30
N SER A 605 -16.36 -17.87 -38.63
CA SER A 605 -15.50 -18.83 -39.36
C SER A 605 -14.01 -18.48 -39.23
N SER A 606 -13.67 -17.19 -39.25
CA SER A 606 -12.30 -16.72 -39.05
C SER A 606 -11.77 -17.03 -37.65
N ILE A 607 -12.57 -16.75 -36.61
CA ILE A 607 -12.22 -17.05 -35.21
C ILE A 607 -12.04 -18.56 -35.02
N LEU A 608 -12.96 -19.36 -35.56
CA LEU A 608 -12.88 -20.82 -35.47
C LEU A 608 -11.59 -21.37 -36.10
N ALA A 609 -11.23 -20.86 -37.29
CA ALA A 609 -9.98 -21.24 -37.95
C ALA A 609 -8.75 -20.86 -37.13
N SER A 610 -8.74 -19.67 -36.51
CA SER A 610 -7.66 -19.18 -35.63
C SER A 610 -7.53 -19.98 -34.34
N LEU A 611 -8.64 -20.39 -33.71
CA LEU A 611 -8.60 -21.27 -32.53
C LEU A 611 -8.08 -22.67 -32.92
N THR A 612 -8.57 -23.21 -34.03
CA THR A 612 -8.17 -24.54 -34.52
C THR A 612 -6.68 -24.59 -34.89
N SER A 613 -6.13 -23.55 -35.54
CA SER A 613 -4.70 -23.49 -35.88
C SER A 613 -3.80 -23.44 -34.65
N ARG A 614 -4.33 -22.95 -33.51
CA ARG A 614 -3.68 -22.95 -32.19
C ARG A 614 -3.94 -24.22 -31.38
N GLY A 615 -4.64 -25.20 -31.93
CA GLY A 615 -4.99 -26.44 -31.25
C GLY A 615 -6.11 -26.31 -30.20
N ILE A 616 -6.78 -25.17 -30.14
CA ILE A 616 -7.88 -24.92 -29.20
C ILE A 616 -9.17 -25.46 -29.83
N THR A 617 -9.63 -26.59 -29.32
CA THR A 617 -10.84 -27.29 -29.80
C THR A 617 -12.00 -27.23 -28.81
N GLN A 618 -11.74 -26.81 -27.57
CA GLN A 618 -12.76 -26.66 -26.53
C GLN A 618 -12.56 -25.39 -25.72
N LEU A 619 -13.67 -24.82 -25.23
CA LEU A 619 -13.73 -23.70 -24.30
C LEU A 619 -14.65 -24.10 -23.15
N GLY A 620 -14.17 -24.02 -21.90
CA GLY A 620 -14.97 -24.40 -20.73
C GLY A 620 -15.49 -25.85 -20.79
N GLY A 621 -14.72 -26.75 -21.41
CA GLY A 621 -15.08 -28.17 -21.61
C GLY A 621 -16.13 -28.44 -22.71
N LYS A 622 -16.48 -27.44 -23.53
CA LYS A 622 -17.40 -27.57 -24.67
C LYS A 622 -16.68 -27.36 -26.00
N PRO A 623 -17.08 -28.03 -27.09
CA PRO A 623 -16.54 -27.76 -28.43
C PRO A 623 -16.64 -26.27 -28.78
N VAL A 624 -15.59 -25.72 -29.41
CA VAL A 624 -15.54 -24.31 -29.84
C VAL A 624 -16.70 -23.92 -30.76
N GLU A 625 -17.18 -24.86 -31.58
CA GLU A 625 -18.29 -24.67 -32.51
C GLU A 625 -19.63 -24.44 -31.81
N ASP A 626 -19.81 -25.02 -30.60
CA ASP A 626 -21.01 -24.90 -29.78
C ASP A 626 -21.01 -23.60 -28.97
N VAL A 627 -19.83 -23.06 -28.68
CA VAL A 627 -19.65 -21.81 -27.93
C VAL A 627 -19.74 -20.60 -28.87
N LEU A 628 -19.18 -20.69 -30.08
CA LEU A 628 -19.25 -19.62 -31.08
C LEU A 628 -20.60 -19.64 -31.82
N CYS A 629 -21.35 -18.56 -31.73
CA CYS A 629 -22.62 -18.40 -32.42
C CYS A 629 -22.76 -17.01 -33.05
N THR A 630 -23.77 -16.85 -33.89
CA THR A 630 -24.19 -15.57 -34.49
C THR A 630 -25.54 -15.15 -33.93
N GLU A 631 -25.96 -13.91 -34.20
CA GLU A 631 -27.31 -13.47 -33.85
C GLU A 631 -28.40 -14.33 -34.49
N ALA A 632 -28.16 -14.87 -35.69
CA ALA A 632 -29.12 -15.69 -36.42
C ALA A 632 -29.38 -17.04 -35.73
N ASP A 633 -28.37 -17.59 -35.05
CA ASP A 633 -28.45 -18.87 -34.34
C ASP A 633 -29.33 -18.80 -33.08
N TYR A 634 -29.75 -17.59 -32.66
CA TYR A 634 -30.76 -17.41 -31.60
C TYR A 634 -32.21 -17.63 -32.08
N TYR A 635 -32.43 -17.69 -33.40
CA TYR A 635 -33.77 -17.78 -34.01
C TYR A 635 -34.12 -19.17 -34.53
N SER A 636 -33.15 -20.09 -34.58
CA SER A 636 -33.30 -21.50 -34.96
C SER A 636 -33.37 -22.39 -33.72
#